data_AF-A0AAN7RJJ9-F1
#
_entry.id   AF-A0AAN7RJJ9-F1
#
_cell.length_a   1.000
_cell.length_b   1.000
_cell.length_c   1.000
_cell.angle_alpha   90.00
_cell.angle_beta   90.00
_cell.angle_gamma   90.00
#
_symmetry.space_group_name_H-M   'P 1'
#
loop_
_entity.id
_entity.type
_entity.pdbx_description
1 polymer ?
#
loop_
_entity_poly.entity_id
_entity_poly.type
_entity_poly.pdbx_seq_one_letter_code
_entity_poly.pdbx_strand_id
1 'polypeptide(L)'
;MPEADPRLDPGRWAAASFRPRGAPPAPAPRPRRGFWRRLGGCCGCCGCCRRGAEDWEPPPGEVPGRRPPQPLRPGLLAPRGLVVGSPADRTAHHTAEFACPRLVVRRGQPFGLRVLLPRPFDPDADGLCAPTRRWRRGPTSSSRWARPRPPAGRPRRRRRRRRTRGAERPGGPALRLCLTAPPDAPIGRYRLSVKTRTRAGEYAAPFEDANDFFLLFNPWCPDDAVYMEKTSDLNEYVLNETGRIFYGTEDQIAERSWNYGQFDAGVLEACLYILDRRGMPHGARGDPVMVSRVVSAMVNSLDDNGVLVGNWTGDYAQGTNPSAWAGSVDILRSYHGAGAPVRYGQCWVFAGVMTTVLRCLGLPTRTVTNYNSAHDTDVSLTTDIYFDENMRPLERLNTDSVWNFHVWNDCWMKRPDLPDGYDGWQVVDATPQETSSGLFCCGPCSVTAVKNGEVFLKYDTPFVFAEVNSDKVYWQRQPGGGFAIVHVEEGAIGRRISTLGPGSGARLDVTHQYKHPEGSEEERRAVSTATSHGSRPRNRGAPSSGEVTLTVGAGPAVAGAELELRAVARNDGAEPRTLRLRLALCAVRYTGVSGAPFRQEQHRRAVPPGQGEARRRPPPPGARVPPAAPGPRRRPCPPPEETVTMTVAYAEYGPHVGDQDALKLTVAGAVEETGQVVAKELRVRLHTPELTLTLLAPAVVGQETPVQVVFQNPLPEPLRGATLRMEGAGISCPKPFAMGSVGAGQAVRLRQAVVPQRPGRRRLVAALESAQLGPLHGVLQLDVAPAPAGSTGSPPRRPRRARRRAPPPAGSTGG
;
A
#
# COMPACT_ATOMS: atom_id res chain seq x y z
N MET A 1 0.94 -42.10 -19.31
CA MET A 1 1.68 -40.98 -18.69
C MET A 1 0.73 -39.78 -18.66
N PRO A 2 0.07 -39.46 -17.55
CA PRO A 2 -0.69 -38.22 -17.46
C PRO A 2 0.28 -37.05 -17.31
N GLU A 3 0.09 -36.00 -18.12
CA GLU A 3 0.82 -34.74 -18.01
C GLU A 3 0.62 -34.11 -16.62
N ALA A 4 1.72 -33.67 -16.00
CA ALA A 4 1.71 -32.99 -14.72
C ALA A 4 0.96 -31.64 -14.84
N ASP A 5 0.08 -31.37 -13.88
CA ASP A 5 -0.67 -30.11 -13.77
C ASP A 5 0.30 -28.94 -13.49
N PRO A 6 0.39 -27.93 -14.37
CA PRO A 6 1.34 -26.83 -14.28
C PRO A 6 1.07 -25.83 -13.12
N ARG A 7 0.10 -26.10 -12.25
CA ARG A 7 -0.26 -25.28 -11.07
C ARG A 7 0.49 -25.63 -9.78
N LEU A 8 1.29 -26.70 -9.77
CA LEU A 8 1.91 -27.26 -8.56
C LEU A 8 3.43 -27.08 -8.47
N ASP A 9 4.02 -26.13 -9.21
CA ASP A 9 5.48 -25.88 -9.22
C ASP A 9 5.86 -24.56 -8.49
N PRO A 10 6.41 -24.63 -7.26
CA PRO A 10 6.83 -23.48 -6.46
C PRO A 10 8.03 -22.72 -7.04
N GLY A 11 8.76 -23.32 -7.99
CA GLY A 11 9.96 -22.73 -8.59
C GLY A 11 9.70 -21.59 -9.58
N ARG A 12 8.44 -21.27 -9.90
CA ARG A 12 8.10 -20.39 -11.02
C ARG A 12 8.09 -18.89 -10.71
N TRP A 13 8.26 -18.46 -9.47
CA TRP A 13 8.30 -17.03 -9.14
C TRP A 13 9.54 -16.30 -9.69
N ALA A 14 10.57 -17.05 -10.14
CA ALA A 14 11.68 -16.53 -10.92
C ALA A 14 11.42 -16.50 -12.46
N ALA A 15 10.32 -17.08 -12.95
CA ALA A 15 10.07 -17.29 -14.39
C ALA A 15 8.71 -16.79 -14.89
N ALA A 16 7.97 -16.01 -14.10
CA ALA A 16 6.76 -15.30 -14.54
C ALA A 16 7.08 -14.08 -15.43
N SER A 17 7.91 -14.28 -16.45
CA SER A 17 8.14 -13.31 -17.52
C SER A 17 7.09 -13.52 -18.63
N PHE A 18 6.40 -12.43 -18.97
CA PHE A 18 5.45 -12.28 -20.07
C PHE A 18 5.86 -13.08 -21.34
N ARG A 19 5.04 -14.07 -21.74
CA ARG A 19 5.05 -14.60 -23.11
C ARG A 19 3.96 -13.87 -23.91
N PRO A 20 4.27 -13.19 -25.03
CA PRO A 20 3.24 -12.59 -25.87
C PRO A 20 2.42 -13.70 -26.53
N ARG A 21 1.14 -13.83 -26.16
CA ARG A 21 0.19 -14.60 -26.98
C ARG A 21 -0.30 -13.69 -28.10
N GLY A 22 -0.09 -14.12 -29.34
CA GLY A 22 -0.56 -13.44 -30.55
C GLY A 22 -2.08 -13.24 -30.55
N ALA A 23 -2.52 -12.17 -31.22
CA ALA A 23 -3.92 -11.75 -31.26
C ALA A 23 -4.84 -12.86 -31.83
N PRO A 24 -5.99 -13.14 -31.19
CA PRO A 24 -6.99 -14.04 -31.77
C PRO A 24 -7.76 -13.33 -32.90
N PRO A 25 -8.21 -14.08 -33.94
CA PRO A 25 -8.92 -13.49 -35.07
C PRO A 25 -10.34 -13.06 -34.70
N ALA A 26 -10.82 -11.99 -35.35
CA ALA A 26 -12.12 -11.39 -35.12
C ALA A 26 -13.30 -12.33 -35.47
N PRO A 27 -14.40 -12.34 -34.70
CA PRO A 27 -15.57 -13.16 -35.02
C PRO A 27 -16.45 -12.52 -36.10
N ALA A 28 -16.95 -13.37 -37.01
CA ALA A 28 -17.85 -13.02 -38.12
C ALA A 28 -19.29 -12.73 -37.65
N PRO A 29 -20.08 -11.93 -38.41
CA PRO A 29 -21.41 -11.48 -37.99
C PRO A 29 -22.47 -12.55 -38.26
N ARG A 30 -23.47 -12.67 -37.37
CA ARG A 30 -24.69 -13.47 -37.61
C ARG A 30 -25.96 -12.61 -37.58
N PRO A 31 -27.02 -13.02 -38.30
CA PRO A 31 -27.99 -12.09 -38.88
C PRO A 31 -29.28 -11.95 -38.04
N ARG A 32 -29.98 -10.84 -38.30
CA ARG A 32 -31.30 -10.48 -37.74
C ARG A 32 -32.42 -11.36 -38.30
N ARG A 33 -33.37 -11.75 -37.44
CA ARG A 33 -34.77 -12.08 -37.83
C ARG A 33 -35.74 -11.59 -36.76
N GLY A 34 -36.88 -11.03 -37.20
CA GLY A 34 -37.99 -10.56 -36.35
C GLY A 34 -39.27 -11.37 -36.56
N PHE A 35 -40.40 -10.81 -36.05
CA PHE A 35 -41.84 -11.25 -36.09
C PHE A 35 -42.24 -12.38 -35.10
N TRP A 36 -43.37 -12.39 -34.36
CA TRP A 36 -44.58 -11.55 -34.15
C TRP A 36 -45.20 -11.78 -32.74
N ARG A 37 -46.16 -10.91 -32.43
CA ARG A 37 -47.04 -10.73 -31.26
C ARG A 37 -48.00 -11.88 -30.87
N ARG A 38 -48.49 -11.78 -29.61
CA ARG A 38 -49.88 -11.88 -29.05
C ARG A 38 -49.85 -12.80 -27.81
N LEU A 39 -50.27 -12.40 -26.61
CA LEU A 39 -51.63 -12.02 -26.18
C LEU A 39 -51.55 -11.19 -24.89
N GLY A 40 -52.27 -10.06 -24.85
CA GLY A 40 -52.56 -9.31 -23.62
C GLY A 40 -54.05 -8.99 -23.61
N GLY A 41 -54.81 -9.70 -22.77
CA GLY A 41 -56.22 -9.45 -22.52
C GLY A 41 -56.39 -8.28 -21.54
N CYS A 42 -57.30 -7.37 -21.87
CA CYS A 42 -57.73 -6.28 -21.01
C CYS A 42 -58.56 -6.79 -19.82
N CYS A 43 -58.42 -6.14 -18.66
CA CYS A 43 -59.51 -5.92 -17.73
C CYS A 43 -59.42 -4.46 -17.25
N GLY A 44 -60.53 -3.73 -17.41
CA GLY A 44 -60.68 -2.34 -17.00
C GLY A 44 -61.13 -2.21 -15.55
N CYS A 45 -61.35 -0.94 -15.17
CA CYS A 45 -61.97 -0.48 -13.93
C CYS A 45 -61.01 -0.14 -12.76
N CYS A 46 -60.17 0.87 -12.95
CA CYS A 46 -60.13 2.07 -12.09
C CYS A 46 -59.08 3.08 -12.62
N GLY A 47 -59.55 4.23 -13.10
CA GLY A 47 -58.71 5.31 -13.58
C GLY A 47 -58.15 6.10 -12.42
N CYS A 48 -56.91 5.82 -11.99
CA CYS A 48 -56.11 6.71 -11.13
C CYS A 48 -54.58 6.46 -11.12
N CYS A 49 -54.05 5.43 -11.80
CA CYS A 49 -52.61 5.10 -11.70
C CYS A 49 -51.97 4.88 -13.07
N ARG A 50 -51.45 5.94 -13.72
CA ARG A 50 -50.36 5.90 -14.72
C ARG A 50 -50.02 7.30 -15.25
N ARG A 51 -49.05 7.97 -14.63
CA ARG A 51 -48.08 8.84 -15.33
C ARG A 51 -46.72 8.64 -14.69
N GLY A 52 -46.16 7.45 -14.95
CA GLY A 52 -44.76 7.15 -14.77
C GLY A 52 -44.04 7.27 -16.11
N ALA A 53 -42.95 8.05 -16.10
CA ALA A 53 -41.67 7.77 -16.75
C ALA A 53 -41.65 7.05 -18.12
N GLU A 54 -41.76 7.80 -19.21
CA GLU A 54 -41.21 7.58 -20.56
C GLU A 54 -41.05 9.01 -21.16
N ASP A 55 -40.01 9.50 -21.83
CA ASP A 55 -38.88 9.02 -22.62
C ASP A 55 -37.83 10.14 -22.62
N TRP A 56 -36.52 9.89 -22.72
CA TRP A 56 -35.55 10.83 -23.34
C TRP A 56 -34.22 10.13 -23.70
N GLU A 57 -34.19 9.44 -24.83
CA GLU A 57 -32.95 9.32 -25.64
C GLU A 57 -33.03 10.30 -26.81
N PRO A 58 -31.95 11.03 -27.16
CA PRO A 58 -31.94 11.83 -28.38
C PRO A 58 -31.94 10.91 -29.61
N PRO A 59 -32.62 11.28 -30.70
CA PRO A 59 -32.65 10.46 -31.91
C PRO A 59 -31.24 10.26 -32.50
N PRO A 60 -30.96 9.13 -33.17
CA PRO A 60 -29.63 8.82 -33.68
C PRO A 60 -29.25 9.77 -34.81
N GLY A 61 -28.15 10.53 -34.65
CA GLY A 61 -27.58 11.36 -35.73
C GLY A 61 -27.16 12.78 -35.36
N GLU A 62 -27.46 13.30 -34.16
CA GLU A 62 -27.01 14.64 -33.77
C GLU A 62 -25.56 14.63 -33.25
N VAL A 63 -24.66 15.26 -34.02
CA VAL A 63 -23.29 15.61 -33.59
C VAL A 63 -23.36 16.73 -32.55
N PRO A 64 -22.70 16.65 -31.37
CA PRO A 64 -22.69 17.74 -30.41
C PRO A 64 -21.79 18.87 -30.89
N GLY A 65 -22.40 20.01 -31.26
CA GLY A 65 -21.67 21.24 -31.55
C GLY A 65 -22.37 22.07 -32.62
N ARG A 66 -22.93 23.22 -32.21
CA ARG A 66 -23.62 24.25 -33.02
C ARG A 66 -25.08 23.95 -33.37
N ARG A 67 -25.98 24.12 -32.39
CA ARG A 67 -27.28 24.76 -32.68
C ARG A 67 -27.07 26.29 -32.64
N PRO A 68 -27.60 27.07 -33.60
CA PRO A 68 -27.73 28.50 -33.41
C PRO A 68 -28.64 28.76 -32.20
N PRO A 69 -28.39 29.81 -31.40
CA PRO A 69 -29.22 30.11 -30.24
C PRO A 69 -30.63 30.47 -30.74
N GLN A 70 -31.57 29.53 -30.61
CA GLN A 70 -32.98 29.91 -30.68
C GLN A 70 -33.23 30.91 -29.54
N PRO A 71 -33.91 32.03 -29.79
CA PRO A 71 -34.27 32.94 -28.72
C PRO A 71 -35.12 32.18 -27.70
N LEU A 72 -34.66 32.18 -26.44
CA LEU A 72 -35.38 31.57 -25.33
C LEU A 72 -36.79 32.15 -25.29
N ARG A 73 -37.80 31.29 -25.07
CA ARG A 73 -39.19 31.77 -24.94
C ARG A 73 -39.25 32.87 -23.87
N PRO A 74 -39.82 34.05 -24.18
CA PRO A 74 -39.98 35.12 -23.20
C PRO A 74 -40.68 34.60 -21.93
N GLY A 75 -40.13 34.95 -20.76
CA GLY A 75 -40.68 34.55 -19.46
C GLY A 75 -40.06 33.29 -18.83
N LEU A 76 -39.24 32.51 -19.56
CA LEU A 76 -38.45 31.43 -18.95
C LEU A 76 -37.35 31.97 -18.04
N LEU A 77 -37.11 31.28 -16.91
CA LEU A 77 -36.05 31.62 -15.96
C LEU A 77 -34.75 30.88 -16.31
N ALA A 78 -34.14 31.19 -17.45
CA ALA A 78 -32.87 30.56 -17.83
C ALA A 78 -31.68 31.13 -17.01
N PRO A 79 -30.96 30.32 -16.21
CA PRO A 79 -29.77 30.79 -15.51
C PRO A 79 -28.69 31.31 -16.47
N ARG A 80 -28.04 32.42 -16.10
CA ARG A 80 -26.90 33.00 -16.83
C ARG A 80 -25.60 32.25 -16.61
N GLY A 81 -25.52 31.47 -15.53
CA GLY A 81 -24.35 30.68 -15.17
C GLY A 81 -24.47 30.06 -13.79
N LEU A 82 -23.62 29.07 -13.51
CA LEU A 82 -23.51 28.40 -12.23
C LEU A 82 -22.12 28.66 -11.65
N VAL A 83 -22.05 28.87 -10.33
CA VAL A 83 -20.80 28.85 -9.57
C VAL A 83 -20.90 27.71 -8.57
N VAL A 84 -20.20 26.63 -8.86
CA VAL A 84 -20.26 25.37 -8.10
C VAL A 84 -19.16 25.40 -7.03
N GLY A 85 -19.57 25.50 -5.78
CA GLY A 85 -18.69 25.60 -4.62
C GLY A 85 -17.88 26.88 -4.55
N SER A 86 -16.91 26.87 -3.65
CA SER A 86 -16.00 27.95 -3.31
C SER A 86 -14.72 27.38 -2.69
N PRO A 87 -13.65 28.18 -2.57
CA PRO A 87 -12.45 27.77 -1.82
C PRO A 87 -12.77 27.40 -0.37
N ALA A 88 -13.75 28.04 0.26
CA ALA A 88 -14.19 27.72 1.61
C ALA A 88 -14.83 26.33 1.71
N ASP A 89 -15.57 25.91 0.67
CA ASP A 89 -16.10 24.54 0.61
C ASP A 89 -14.95 23.53 0.57
N ARG A 90 -13.90 23.77 -0.23
CA ARG A 90 -12.73 22.87 -0.26
C ARG A 90 -12.02 22.78 1.09
N THR A 91 -11.87 23.89 1.80
CA THR A 91 -11.30 23.89 3.15
C THR A 91 -12.19 23.10 4.11
N ALA A 92 -13.50 23.34 4.10
CA ALA A 92 -14.46 22.65 4.96
C ALA A 92 -14.54 21.14 4.68
N HIS A 93 -14.36 20.73 3.44
CA HIS A 93 -14.37 19.33 3.01
C HIS A 93 -12.98 18.65 3.08
N HIS A 94 -11.93 19.34 3.55
CA HIS A 94 -10.56 18.82 3.58
C HIS A 94 -10.09 18.34 2.19
N THR A 95 -10.31 19.18 1.17
CA THR A 95 -9.96 18.94 -0.24
C THR A 95 -9.24 20.12 -0.89
N ALA A 96 -8.74 21.08 -0.09
CA ALA A 96 -8.02 22.26 -0.59
C ALA A 96 -6.71 21.93 -1.30
N GLU A 97 -6.00 20.88 -0.86
CA GLU A 97 -4.70 20.48 -1.42
C GLU A 97 -4.81 19.84 -2.82
N PHE A 98 -5.99 19.33 -3.22
CA PHE A 98 -6.16 18.72 -4.54
C PHE A 98 -5.83 19.72 -5.64
N ALA A 99 -4.77 19.43 -6.41
CA ALA A 99 -4.36 20.14 -7.61
C ALA A 99 -5.29 19.82 -8.79
N CYS A 100 -6.59 20.07 -8.58
CA CYS A 100 -7.67 19.86 -9.53
C CYS A 100 -8.45 21.17 -9.69
N PRO A 101 -8.74 21.64 -10.91
CA PRO A 101 -9.52 22.87 -11.12
C PRO A 101 -11.00 22.71 -10.74
N ARG A 102 -11.55 21.50 -10.85
CA ARG A 102 -12.95 21.21 -10.51
C ARG A 102 -13.14 21.09 -9.00
N LEU A 103 -14.33 21.42 -8.51
CA LEU A 103 -14.68 21.24 -7.10
C LEU A 103 -14.51 19.76 -6.71
N VAL A 104 -13.84 19.52 -5.58
CA VAL A 104 -13.74 18.20 -4.94
C VAL A 104 -14.39 18.32 -3.57
N VAL A 105 -15.39 17.50 -3.29
CA VAL A 105 -16.15 17.49 -2.03
C VAL A 105 -16.34 16.07 -1.54
N ARG A 106 -16.77 15.92 -0.29
CA ARG A 106 -17.01 14.62 0.36
C ARG A 106 -18.49 14.42 0.63
N ARG A 107 -18.98 13.18 0.50
CA ARG A 107 -20.38 12.81 0.72
C ARG A 107 -20.82 13.06 2.17
N GLY A 108 -22.14 13.15 2.41
CA GLY A 108 -22.69 13.41 3.74
C GLY A 108 -22.47 14.85 4.26
N GLN A 109 -21.80 15.73 3.52
CA GLN A 109 -21.50 17.10 3.94
C GLN A 109 -22.00 18.13 2.92
N PRO A 110 -22.58 19.27 3.37
CA PRO A 110 -23.12 20.31 2.49
C PRO A 110 -22.05 21.16 1.81
N PHE A 111 -22.29 21.56 0.55
CA PHE A 111 -21.49 22.55 -0.20
C PHE A 111 -22.37 23.56 -0.95
N GLY A 112 -21.81 24.75 -1.23
CA GLY A 112 -22.53 25.84 -1.88
C GLY A 112 -22.72 25.68 -3.40
N LEU A 113 -23.87 26.15 -3.92
CA LEU A 113 -24.11 26.40 -5.34
C LEU A 113 -24.71 27.80 -5.50
N ARG A 114 -24.14 28.64 -6.37
CA ARG A 114 -24.75 29.93 -6.74
C ARG A 114 -25.30 29.84 -8.16
N VAL A 115 -26.59 30.12 -8.30
CA VAL A 115 -27.29 30.19 -9.59
C VAL A 115 -27.46 31.67 -9.95
N LEU A 116 -26.82 32.10 -11.04
CA LEU A 116 -26.91 33.48 -11.52
C LEU A 116 -28.18 33.60 -12.37
N LEU A 117 -29.15 34.38 -11.93
CA LEU A 117 -30.46 34.47 -12.57
C LEU A 117 -30.61 35.79 -13.35
N PRO A 118 -31.44 35.81 -14.40
CA PRO A 118 -31.72 37.04 -15.15
C PRO A 118 -32.61 38.02 -14.38
N ARG A 119 -33.36 37.53 -13.38
CA ARG A 119 -34.22 38.30 -12.46
C ARG A 119 -34.25 37.64 -11.06
N PRO A 120 -34.71 38.35 -10.01
CA PRO A 120 -34.88 37.74 -8.69
C PRO A 120 -35.77 36.50 -8.74
N PHE A 121 -35.43 35.49 -7.94
CA PHE A 121 -36.22 34.25 -7.81
C PHE A 121 -37.48 34.53 -6.99
N ASP A 122 -38.64 34.16 -7.53
CA ASP A 122 -39.94 34.26 -6.85
C ASP A 122 -40.31 32.89 -6.26
N PRO A 123 -40.26 32.70 -4.93
CA PRO A 123 -40.58 31.41 -4.29
C PRO A 123 -42.00 30.91 -4.51
N ASP A 124 -42.95 31.80 -4.84
CA ASP A 124 -44.36 31.47 -5.01
C ASP A 124 -44.71 31.15 -6.47
N ALA A 125 -43.96 31.69 -7.43
CA ALA A 125 -44.19 31.50 -8.87
C ALA A 125 -43.15 30.62 -9.58
N ASP A 126 -41.94 30.49 -9.04
CA ASP A 126 -40.82 29.77 -9.65
C ASP A 126 -40.50 28.46 -8.91
N GLY A 127 -40.14 27.43 -9.68
CA GLY A 127 -39.56 26.19 -9.19
C GLY A 127 -38.12 26.03 -9.65
N LEU A 128 -37.26 25.47 -8.81
CA LEU A 128 -35.88 25.14 -9.19
C LEU A 128 -35.49 23.76 -8.67
N CYS A 129 -34.84 22.95 -9.48
CA CYS A 129 -34.16 21.74 -9.05
C CYS A 129 -32.76 21.65 -9.66
N ALA A 130 -31.83 21.02 -8.94
CA ALA A 130 -30.46 20.83 -9.39
C ALA A 130 -30.23 19.33 -9.67
N PRO A 131 -30.59 18.83 -10.87
CA PRO A 131 -30.33 17.44 -11.21
C PRO A 131 -28.83 17.18 -11.28
N THR A 132 -28.42 16.07 -10.68
CA THR A 132 -27.06 15.54 -10.82
C THR A 132 -27.10 14.26 -11.63
N ARG A 133 -26.09 14.07 -12.48
CA ARG A 133 -25.93 12.85 -13.27
C ARG A 133 -24.50 12.35 -13.16
N ARG A 134 -24.33 11.06 -12.88
CA ARG A 134 -23.00 10.43 -12.89
C ARG A 134 -22.39 10.50 -14.30
N TRP A 135 -21.09 10.74 -14.37
CA TRP A 135 -20.35 10.75 -15.64
C TRP A 135 -20.50 9.40 -16.36
N ARG A 136 -20.58 9.43 -17.71
CA ARG A 136 -20.57 8.30 -18.65
C ARG A 136 -21.68 7.22 -18.63
N ARG A 137 -22.58 7.08 -17.64
CA ARG A 137 -23.89 6.35 -17.74
C ARG A 137 -24.52 6.17 -16.35
N GLY A 138 -25.31 7.14 -15.90
CA GLY A 138 -26.17 6.98 -14.73
C GLY A 138 -27.55 7.59 -14.94
N PRO A 139 -28.60 7.06 -14.26
CA PRO A 139 -29.90 7.71 -14.18
C PRO A 139 -29.74 9.12 -13.58
N THR A 140 -30.57 10.06 -14.02
CA THR A 140 -30.57 11.43 -13.50
C THR A 140 -31.22 11.41 -12.12
N SER A 141 -30.48 11.73 -11.06
CA SER A 141 -31.08 11.94 -9.74
C SER A 141 -31.59 13.37 -9.68
N SER A 142 -32.90 13.55 -9.68
CA SER A 142 -33.51 14.86 -9.43
C SER A 142 -33.73 15.07 -7.93
N SER A 143 -33.20 16.17 -7.39
CA SER A 143 -33.69 16.69 -6.11
C SER A 143 -35.17 17.09 -6.24
N ARG A 144 -35.95 16.97 -5.14
CA ARG A 144 -37.31 17.55 -5.08
C ARG A 144 -37.22 19.03 -5.47
N TRP A 145 -38.20 19.53 -6.22
CA TRP A 145 -38.33 20.96 -6.54
C TRP A 145 -38.18 21.77 -5.26
N ALA A 146 -37.11 22.57 -5.17
CA ALA A 146 -36.85 23.38 -4.00
C ALA A 146 -37.89 24.50 -3.95
N ARG A 147 -38.79 24.45 -2.95
CA ARG A 147 -39.47 25.63 -2.43
C ARG A 147 -38.59 26.17 -1.30
N PRO A 148 -37.94 27.34 -1.44
CA PRO A 148 -37.20 27.93 -0.33
C PRO A 148 -38.13 28.08 0.88
N ARG A 149 -37.85 27.39 1.99
CA ARG A 149 -38.52 27.68 3.27
C ARG A 149 -37.81 28.88 3.91
N PRO A 150 -38.55 29.86 4.48
CA PRO A 150 -37.93 30.89 5.31
C PRO A 150 -37.22 30.24 6.52
N PRO A 151 -36.16 30.85 7.06
CA PRO A 151 -35.43 30.28 8.19
C PRO A 151 -36.38 30.14 9.39
N ALA A 152 -36.66 28.89 9.79
CA ALA A 152 -37.43 28.58 10.97
C ALA A 152 -36.51 28.69 12.20
N GLY A 153 -36.95 29.45 13.22
CA GLY A 153 -36.38 29.39 14.57
C GLY A 153 -35.63 30.66 15.00
N ARG A 154 -36.30 31.48 15.82
CA ARG A 154 -35.68 32.53 16.63
C ARG A 154 -34.77 31.89 17.70
N PRO A 155 -33.53 32.39 17.92
CA PRO A 155 -32.95 32.40 19.25
C PRO A 155 -33.25 33.77 19.87
N ARG A 156 -34.04 33.77 20.95
CA ARG A 156 -34.06 34.90 21.89
C ARG A 156 -32.68 34.94 22.55
N ARG A 157 -31.81 35.86 22.10
CA ARG A 157 -30.84 36.57 22.95
C ARG A 157 -30.31 37.79 22.19
N ARG A 158 -30.59 38.97 22.76
CA ARG A 158 -30.11 40.27 22.29
C ARG A 158 -28.58 40.30 22.24
N ARG A 159 -28.01 40.44 21.04
CA ARG A 159 -26.76 41.22 20.84
C ARG A 159 -26.87 42.02 19.54
N ARG A 160 -26.40 43.26 19.63
CA ARG A 160 -26.67 44.42 18.76
C ARG A 160 -26.46 44.11 17.26
N ARG A 161 -27.47 44.44 16.45
CA ARG A 161 -27.35 44.58 15.00
C ARG A 161 -26.45 45.78 14.70
N ARG A 162 -25.21 45.55 14.26
CA ARG A 162 -24.47 46.54 13.49
C ARG A 162 -24.91 46.40 12.04
N ARG A 163 -25.74 47.32 11.56
CA ARG A 163 -26.05 47.48 10.13
C ARG A 163 -24.77 48.00 9.45
N THR A 164 -24.01 47.12 8.81
CA THR A 164 -23.14 47.54 7.72
C THR A 164 -23.97 47.52 6.44
N ARG A 165 -24.41 48.71 6.00
CA ARG A 165 -24.80 48.94 4.60
C ARG A 165 -23.53 48.74 3.76
N GLY A 166 -23.31 47.52 3.28
CA GLY A 166 -22.33 47.22 2.25
C GLY A 166 -23.04 47.16 0.91
N ALA A 167 -22.71 48.08 0.01
CA ALA A 167 -23.26 48.15 -1.34
C ALA A 167 -23.15 46.81 -2.07
N GLU A 168 -24.26 46.37 -2.69
CA GLU A 168 -24.23 45.29 -3.69
C GLU A 168 -23.30 45.71 -4.84
N ARG A 169 -22.18 45.00 -4.99
CA ARG A 169 -21.29 45.11 -6.15
C ARG A 169 -21.92 44.41 -7.37
N PRO A 170 -21.64 44.85 -8.61
CA PRO A 170 -22.46 44.59 -9.77
C PRO A 170 -22.38 43.12 -10.22
N GLY A 171 -23.54 42.48 -10.40
CA GLY A 171 -23.60 41.08 -10.83
C GLY A 171 -24.96 40.39 -10.72
N GLY A 172 -26.08 41.10 -10.93
CA GLY A 172 -27.43 40.54 -10.97
C GLY A 172 -27.91 39.79 -9.70
N PRO A 173 -29.17 39.36 -9.66
CA PRO A 173 -29.71 38.55 -8.56
C PRO A 173 -29.15 37.12 -8.62
N ALA A 174 -28.51 36.68 -7.54
CA ALA A 174 -27.94 35.33 -7.42
C ALA A 174 -28.66 34.53 -6.33
N LEU A 175 -29.21 33.37 -6.68
CA LEU A 175 -29.78 32.42 -5.72
C LEU A 175 -28.67 31.55 -5.15
N ARG A 176 -28.58 31.45 -3.81
CA ARG A 176 -27.65 30.54 -3.13
C ARG A 176 -28.39 29.29 -2.69
N LEU A 177 -27.86 28.15 -3.07
CA LEU A 177 -28.33 26.83 -2.71
C LEU A 177 -27.24 26.11 -1.92
N CYS A 178 -27.68 25.20 -1.06
CA CYS A 178 -26.82 24.30 -0.30
C CYS A 178 -27.16 22.89 -0.75
N LEU A 179 -26.17 22.17 -1.29
CA LEU A 179 -26.33 20.81 -1.80
C LEU A 179 -25.66 19.84 -0.84
N THR A 180 -26.34 18.74 -0.52
CA THR A 180 -25.79 17.66 0.31
C THR A 180 -26.01 16.34 -0.41
N ALA A 181 -24.93 15.62 -0.71
CA ALA A 181 -25.02 14.23 -1.17
C ALA A 181 -25.24 13.31 0.05
N PRO A 182 -26.03 12.24 -0.06
CA PRO A 182 -26.21 11.32 1.05
C PRO A 182 -24.89 10.61 1.42
N PRO A 183 -24.72 10.16 2.67
CA PRO A 183 -23.46 9.58 3.16
C PRO A 183 -23.11 8.23 2.53
N ASP A 184 -24.04 7.58 1.82
CA ASP A 184 -23.84 6.36 1.05
C ASP A 184 -23.68 6.62 -0.46
N ALA A 185 -23.65 7.90 -0.88
CA ALA A 185 -23.56 8.27 -2.29
C ALA A 185 -22.31 7.64 -2.94
N PRO A 186 -22.44 7.11 -4.17
CA PRO A 186 -21.29 6.58 -4.89
C PRO A 186 -20.25 7.64 -5.21
N ILE A 187 -18.98 7.32 -5.04
CA ILE A 187 -17.90 8.27 -5.33
C ILE A 187 -17.65 8.40 -6.84
N GLY A 188 -17.04 9.51 -7.25
CA GLY A 188 -16.59 9.76 -8.61
C GLY A 188 -16.95 11.14 -9.16
N ARG A 189 -16.90 11.26 -10.49
CA ARG A 189 -17.23 12.51 -11.20
C ARG A 189 -18.73 12.64 -11.44
N TYR A 190 -19.29 13.76 -10.99
CA TYR A 190 -20.68 14.13 -11.16
C TYR A 190 -20.82 15.32 -12.11
N ARG A 191 -21.83 15.25 -12.97
CA ARG A 191 -22.28 16.36 -13.81
C ARG A 191 -23.44 17.06 -13.12
N LEU A 192 -23.36 18.38 -13.03
CA LEU A 192 -24.38 19.22 -12.41
C LEU A 192 -25.10 20.04 -13.47
N SER A 193 -26.42 20.11 -13.38
CA SER A 193 -27.26 21.02 -14.16
C SER A 193 -28.32 21.64 -13.23
N VAL A 194 -28.99 22.69 -13.70
CA VAL A 194 -30.12 23.33 -13.04
C VAL A 194 -31.31 23.32 -13.98
N LYS A 195 -32.48 22.91 -13.45
CA LYS A 195 -33.78 23.08 -14.10
C LYS A 195 -34.59 24.11 -13.35
N THR A 196 -35.28 24.95 -14.10
CA THR A 196 -36.17 25.98 -13.60
C THR A 196 -37.55 25.80 -14.20
N ARG A 197 -38.59 26.04 -13.41
CA ARG A 197 -39.99 26.03 -13.84
C ARG A 197 -40.61 27.39 -13.55
N THR A 198 -41.30 27.93 -14.52
CA THR A 198 -42.06 29.19 -14.42
C THR A 198 -43.44 28.99 -15.04
N ARG A 199 -44.30 30.01 -14.99
CA ARG A 199 -45.56 30.03 -15.75
C ARG A 199 -45.34 29.91 -17.28
N ALA A 200 -44.19 30.34 -17.78
CA ALA A 200 -43.83 30.24 -19.20
C ALA A 200 -43.33 28.84 -19.62
N GLY A 201 -43.14 27.92 -18.66
CA GLY A 201 -42.69 26.55 -18.88
C GLY A 201 -41.43 26.18 -18.11
N GLU A 202 -40.87 25.02 -18.46
CA GLU A 202 -39.63 24.48 -17.90
C GLU A 202 -38.43 24.81 -18.79
N TYR A 203 -37.31 25.13 -18.15
CA TYR A 203 -36.01 25.26 -18.78
C TYR A 203 -35.02 24.34 -18.08
N ALA A 204 -34.23 23.61 -18.86
CA ALA A 204 -33.14 22.77 -18.35
C ALA A 204 -31.82 23.29 -18.92
N ALA A 205 -30.92 23.70 -18.03
CA ALA A 205 -29.58 24.08 -18.44
C ALA A 205 -28.83 22.86 -19.02
N PRO A 206 -28.03 23.02 -20.09
CA PRO A 206 -27.18 21.95 -20.56
C PRO A 206 -26.19 21.53 -19.48
N PHE A 207 -25.72 20.28 -19.55
CA PHE A 207 -24.58 19.85 -18.73
C PHE A 207 -23.30 20.43 -19.33
N GLU A 208 -22.59 21.24 -18.54
CA GLU A 208 -21.31 21.82 -18.92
C GLU A 208 -20.20 21.26 -18.05
N ASP A 209 -19.06 20.92 -18.65
CA ASP A 209 -17.93 20.31 -17.96
C ASP A 209 -17.29 21.20 -16.87
N ALA A 210 -17.53 22.51 -16.95
CA ALA A 210 -17.14 23.49 -15.94
C ALA A 210 -17.96 23.39 -14.64
N ASN A 211 -19.15 22.79 -14.69
CA ASN A 211 -20.04 22.61 -13.54
C ASN A 211 -19.86 21.23 -12.87
N ASP A 212 -19.01 20.38 -13.44
CA ASP A 212 -18.73 19.06 -12.89
C ASP A 212 -17.94 19.17 -11.57
N PHE A 213 -18.20 18.24 -10.67
CA PHE A 213 -17.50 18.12 -9.40
C PHE A 213 -17.17 16.66 -9.09
N PHE A 214 -16.22 16.44 -8.19
CA PHE A 214 -15.86 15.12 -7.68
C PHE A 214 -16.44 14.94 -6.27
N LEU A 215 -17.04 13.77 -6.05
CA LEU A 215 -17.55 13.35 -4.75
C LEU A 215 -16.71 12.18 -4.22
N LEU A 216 -16.18 12.31 -3.00
CA LEU A 216 -15.31 11.34 -2.34
C LEU A 216 -15.95 10.79 -1.05
N PHE A 217 -15.35 9.73 -0.50
CA PHE A 217 -15.67 9.23 0.84
C PHE A 217 -15.40 10.29 1.92
N ASN A 218 -16.14 10.24 3.02
CA ASN A 218 -16.07 11.23 4.09
C ASN A 218 -15.79 10.64 5.48
N PRO A 219 -14.52 10.52 5.88
CA PRO A 219 -14.18 9.98 7.19
C PRO A 219 -14.45 10.96 8.35
N TRP A 220 -14.89 12.19 8.07
CA TRP A 220 -15.36 13.17 9.07
C TRP A 220 -16.88 13.14 9.28
N CYS A 221 -17.64 12.38 8.48
CA CYS A 221 -19.09 12.30 8.58
C CYS A 221 -19.48 11.05 9.40
N PRO A 222 -20.11 11.19 10.58
CA PRO A 222 -20.50 10.05 11.43
C PRO A 222 -21.39 9.00 10.76
N ASP A 223 -22.17 9.43 9.76
CA ASP A 223 -23.08 8.55 9.01
C ASP A 223 -22.38 7.81 7.85
N ASP A 224 -21.12 8.15 7.54
CA ASP A 224 -20.35 7.49 6.49
C ASP A 224 -19.73 6.17 7.02
N ALA A 225 -19.72 5.14 6.18
CA ALA A 225 -19.10 3.85 6.48
C ALA A 225 -17.59 3.93 6.75
N VAL A 226 -16.91 5.02 6.36
CA VAL A 226 -15.47 5.23 6.65
C VAL A 226 -15.20 6.22 7.79
N TYR A 227 -16.22 6.57 8.58
CA TYR A 227 -16.07 7.49 9.71
C TYR A 227 -15.02 7.02 10.72
N MET A 228 -14.11 7.90 11.10
CA MET A 228 -13.13 7.67 12.17
C MET A 228 -13.38 8.64 13.32
N GLU A 229 -13.71 8.10 14.49
CA GLU A 229 -14.04 8.92 15.67
C GLU A 229 -12.89 9.84 16.08
N LYS A 230 -11.66 9.32 16.09
CA LYS A 230 -10.45 10.09 16.37
C LYS A 230 -9.98 10.86 15.14
N THR A 231 -10.71 11.92 14.81
CA THR A 231 -10.46 12.75 13.60
C THR A 231 -9.07 13.37 13.52
N SER A 232 -8.33 13.51 14.64
CA SER A 232 -6.93 13.95 14.64
C SER A 232 -6.02 13.04 13.80
N ASP A 233 -6.33 11.75 13.76
CA ASP A 233 -5.52 10.74 13.08
C ASP A 233 -5.78 10.74 11.57
N LEU A 234 -6.86 11.38 11.09
CA LEU A 234 -7.13 11.58 9.66
C LEU A 234 -6.12 12.49 8.97
N ASN A 235 -5.42 13.32 9.74
CA ASN A 235 -4.24 14.02 9.23
C ASN A 235 -3.18 13.03 8.73
N GLU A 236 -2.95 11.92 9.44
CA GLU A 236 -2.03 10.88 9.00
C GLU A 236 -2.66 9.98 7.94
N TYR A 237 -3.86 9.45 8.18
CA TYR A 237 -4.41 8.37 7.37
C TYR A 237 -5.14 8.82 6.10
N VAL A 238 -5.35 10.12 5.89
CA VAL A 238 -6.01 10.68 4.69
C VAL A 238 -5.22 11.84 4.11
N LEU A 239 -4.80 12.80 4.94
CA LEU A 239 -4.24 14.08 4.45
C LEU A 239 -2.71 14.06 4.28
N ASN A 240 -1.99 13.19 4.98
CA ASN A 240 -0.54 13.14 4.87
C ASN A 240 -0.13 12.53 3.52
N GLU A 241 0.65 13.30 2.75
CA GLU A 241 1.13 12.93 1.41
C GLU A 241 2.47 12.20 1.43
N THR A 242 3.09 12.03 2.60
CA THR A 242 4.37 11.33 2.75
C THR A 242 4.33 10.34 3.91
N GLY A 243 4.63 9.08 3.62
CA GLY A 243 4.68 8.00 4.59
C GLY A 243 6.10 7.51 4.87
N ARG A 244 6.21 6.56 5.80
CA ARG A 244 7.36 5.67 5.95
C ARG A 244 6.89 4.23 5.79
N ILE A 245 7.63 3.45 5.02
CA ILE A 245 7.43 2.02 4.88
C ILE A 245 8.61 1.34 5.58
N PHE A 246 8.31 0.47 6.54
CA PHE A 246 9.33 -0.28 7.28
C PHE A 246 9.72 -1.54 6.51
N TYR A 247 10.97 -1.96 6.66
CA TYR A 247 11.52 -3.14 6.00
C TYR A 247 12.74 -3.69 6.76
N GLY A 248 13.33 -4.77 6.27
CA GLY A 248 14.52 -5.38 6.85
C GLY A 248 14.19 -6.67 7.63
N THR A 249 14.70 -6.80 8.85
CA THR A 249 14.41 -7.95 9.72
C THR A 249 13.81 -7.48 11.04
N GLU A 250 13.24 -8.39 11.83
CA GLU A 250 12.67 -8.03 13.13
C GLU A 250 13.70 -7.35 14.04
N ASP A 251 14.96 -7.80 14.03
CA ASP A 251 16.02 -7.23 14.87
C ASP A 251 16.66 -5.97 14.27
N GLN A 252 16.57 -5.79 12.95
CA GLN A 252 17.15 -4.65 12.23
C GLN A 252 16.10 -3.99 11.32
N ILE A 253 15.13 -3.32 11.97
CA ILE A 253 14.09 -2.57 11.29
C ILE A 253 14.68 -1.31 10.65
N ALA A 254 14.61 -1.24 9.33
CA ALA A 254 14.91 -0.08 8.54
C ALA A 254 13.62 0.61 8.08
N GLU A 255 13.73 1.84 7.60
CA GLU A 255 12.61 2.60 7.08
C GLU A 255 12.98 3.30 5.77
N ARG A 256 11.99 3.44 4.89
CA ARG A 256 12.09 4.25 3.68
C ARG A 256 10.94 5.23 3.62
N SER A 257 11.25 6.47 3.27
CA SER A 257 10.22 7.47 3.01
C SER A 257 9.53 7.17 1.68
N TRP A 258 8.23 7.43 1.60
CA TRP A 258 7.43 7.22 0.40
C TRP A 258 6.54 8.43 0.11
N ASN A 259 6.62 8.96 -1.10
CA ASN A 259 5.76 10.04 -1.57
C ASN A 259 4.44 9.47 -2.12
N TYR A 260 3.37 9.51 -1.33
CA TYR A 260 2.04 9.13 -1.80
C TYR A 260 1.52 10.15 -2.82
N GLY A 261 1.57 11.45 -2.47
CA GLY A 261 1.20 12.54 -3.39
C GLY A 261 -0.23 12.46 -3.91
N GLN A 262 -1.19 11.99 -3.11
CA GLN A 262 -2.58 11.76 -3.52
C GLN A 262 -3.30 13.04 -4.03
N PHE A 263 -2.78 14.23 -3.72
CA PHE A 263 -3.36 15.50 -4.16
C PHE A 263 -2.68 16.11 -5.38
N ASP A 264 -1.62 15.47 -5.89
CA ASP A 264 -0.92 15.94 -7.08
C ASP A 264 -1.78 15.83 -8.34
N ALA A 265 -1.52 16.73 -9.29
CA ALA A 265 -2.32 16.84 -10.51
C ALA A 265 -2.35 15.50 -11.29
N GLY A 266 -3.55 15.07 -11.71
CA GLY A 266 -3.77 13.84 -12.46
C GLY A 266 -3.89 12.56 -11.63
N VAL A 267 -3.58 12.59 -10.32
CA VAL A 267 -3.67 11.41 -9.44
C VAL A 267 -5.13 11.04 -9.17
N LEU A 268 -6.00 12.01 -8.88
CA LEU A 268 -7.43 11.75 -8.68
C LEU A 268 -8.08 11.12 -9.91
N GLU A 269 -7.76 11.63 -11.10
CA GLU A 269 -8.24 11.06 -12.35
C GLU A 269 -7.70 9.65 -12.57
N ALA A 270 -6.43 9.39 -12.27
CA ALA A 270 -5.84 8.05 -12.34
C ALA A 270 -6.55 7.06 -11.39
N CYS A 271 -6.87 7.48 -10.17
CA CYS A 271 -7.59 6.66 -9.19
C CYS A 271 -9.00 6.29 -9.67
N LEU A 272 -9.73 7.23 -10.28
CA LEU A 272 -11.05 6.94 -10.85
C LEU A 272 -10.94 6.11 -12.13
N TYR A 273 -9.89 6.30 -12.92
CA TYR A 273 -9.59 5.49 -14.09
C TYR A 273 -9.34 4.03 -13.74
N ILE A 274 -8.70 3.73 -12.60
CA ILE A 274 -8.53 2.36 -12.09
C ILE A 274 -9.90 1.66 -11.94
N LEU A 275 -10.86 2.33 -11.30
CA LEU A 275 -12.22 1.77 -11.12
C LEU A 275 -12.96 1.63 -12.45
N ASP A 276 -12.78 2.59 -13.37
CA ASP A 276 -13.36 2.54 -14.72
C ASP A 276 -12.76 1.40 -15.55
N ARG A 277 -11.45 1.18 -15.46
CA ARG A 277 -10.70 0.18 -16.23
C ARG A 277 -11.11 -1.24 -15.86
N ARG A 278 -11.38 -1.51 -14.57
CA ARG A 278 -11.96 -2.79 -14.13
C ARG A 278 -13.40 -2.99 -14.60
N GLY A 279 -14.09 -1.91 -14.99
CA GLY A 279 -15.52 -1.94 -15.29
C GLY A 279 -16.41 -1.93 -14.04
N MET A 280 -15.92 -1.42 -12.90
CA MET A 280 -16.69 -1.38 -11.66
C MET A 280 -17.97 -0.54 -11.85
N PRO A 281 -19.17 -1.11 -11.62
CA PRO A 281 -20.42 -0.38 -11.77
C PRO A 281 -20.47 0.88 -10.90
N HIS A 282 -20.85 2.03 -11.48
CA HIS A 282 -20.92 3.30 -10.75
C HIS A 282 -21.89 3.28 -9.56
N GLY A 283 -22.85 2.35 -9.52
CA GLY A 283 -23.73 2.15 -8.36
C GLY A 283 -23.01 1.55 -7.16
N ALA A 284 -22.05 0.65 -7.39
CA ALA A 284 -21.32 -0.07 -6.34
C ALA A 284 -20.18 0.77 -5.72
N ARG A 285 -19.83 1.92 -6.32
CA ARG A 285 -18.77 2.80 -5.80
C ARG A 285 -19.14 3.57 -4.52
N GLY A 286 -20.32 3.32 -3.95
CA GLY A 286 -20.70 3.82 -2.62
C GLY A 286 -20.18 2.95 -1.48
N ASP A 287 -19.79 1.72 -1.77
CA ASP A 287 -19.40 0.72 -0.77
C ASP A 287 -17.85 0.67 -0.64
N PRO A 288 -17.28 1.03 0.52
CA PRO A 288 -15.83 0.97 0.73
C PRO A 288 -15.27 -0.47 0.68
N VAL A 289 -16.08 -1.49 1.01
CA VAL A 289 -15.68 -2.91 0.94
C VAL A 289 -15.41 -3.29 -0.51
N MET A 290 -16.35 -2.97 -1.40
CA MET A 290 -16.21 -3.26 -2.83
C MET A 290 -15.14 -2.39 -3.50
N VAL A 291 -15.01 -1.11 -3.12
CA VAL A 291 -13.97 -0.24 -3.66
C VAL A 291 -12.58 -0.73 -3.28
N SER A 292 -12.34 -1.06 -2.01
CA SER A 292 -11.03 -1.55 -1.55
C SER A 292 -10.64 -2.86 -2.22
N ARG A 293 -11.58 -3.80 -2.38
CA ARG A 293 -11.37 -5.07 -3.08
C ARG A 293 -11.08 -4.89 -4.58
N VAL A 294 -11.75 -3.97 -5.25
CA VAL A 294 -11.43 -3.64 -6.66
C VAL A 294 -10.07 -3.00 -6.79
N VAL A 295 -9.70 -2.12 -5.85
CA VAL A 295 -8.39 -1.47 -5.85
C VAL A 295 -7.28 -2.49 -5.61
N SER A 296 -7.44 -3.45 -4.69
CA SER A 296 -6.41 -4.47 -4.46
C SER A 296 -6.14 -5.34 -5.68
N ALA A 297 -7.20 -5.74 -6.39
CA ALA A 297 -7.08 -6.45 -7.66
C ALA A 297 -6.39 -5.62 -8.76
N MET A 298 -6.74 -4.35 -8.87
CA MET A 298 -6.26 -3.51 -9.98
C MET A 298 -4.90 -2.88 -9.76
N VAL A 299 -4.37 -2.87 -8.53
CA VAL A 299 -3.02 -2.32 -8.29
C VAL A 299 -1.95 -3.26 -8.86
N ASN A 300 -2.17 -4.58 -8.84
CA ASN A 300 -1.35 -5.52 -9.60
C ASN A 300 -1.87 -5.73 -11.02
N SER A 301 -1.01 -6.19 -11.92
CA SER A 301 -1.35 -6.33 -13.34
C SER A 301 -1.91 -7.69 -13.73
N LEU A 302 -1.88 -8.68 -12.83
CA LEU A 302 -2.39 -10.01 -13.14
C LEU A 302 -3.90 -9.92 -13.37
N ASP A 303 -4.42 -10.79 -14.24
CA ASP A 303 -5.82 -10.88 -14.66
C ASP A 303 -6.37 -9.68 -15.47
N ASP A 304 -6.22 -8.44 -15.01
CA ASP A 304 -6.97 -7.28 -15.52
C ASP A 304 -6.12 -6.16 -16.17
N ASN A 305 -4.82 -6.39 -16.40
CA ASN A 305 -3.89 -5.34 -16.86
C ASN A 305 -3.90 -4.10 -15.95
N GLY A 306 -3.91 -4.31 -14.64
CA GLY A 306 -3.83 -3.26 -13.63
C GLY A 306 -2.48 -2.51 -13.58
N VAL A 307 -2.27 -1.76 -12.51
CA VAL A 307 -1.30 -0.66 -12.46
C VAL A 307 0.14 -1.12 -12.59
N LEU A 308 0.57 -2.16 -11.86
CA LEU A 308 1.96 -2.56 -11.73
C LEU A 308 2.20 -4.04 -12.07
N VAL A 309 3.27 -4.30 -12.81
CA VAL A 309 3.79 -5.64 -13.06
C VAL A 309 4.75 -6.05 -11.93
N GLY A 310 4.45 -7.16 -11.26
CA GLY A 310 5.34 -7.75 -10.26
C GLY A 310 6.59 -8.38 -10.88
N ASN A 311 7.77 -8.20 -10.27
CA ASN A 311 8.99 -8.88 -10.69
C ASN A 311 9.96 -9.05 -9.51
N TRP A 312 10.36 -10.29 -9.25
CA TRP A 312 11.29 -10.67 -8.17
C TRP A 312 12.57 -11.31 -8.70
N THR A 313 12.79 -11.35 -10.01
CA THR A 313 13.88 -12.11 -10.65
C THR A 313 15.27 -11.56 -10.37
N GLY A 314 15.37 -10.27 -10.02
CA GLY A 314 16.63 -9.52 -9.95
C GLY A 314 17.02 -8.85 -11.27
N ASP A 315 16.39 -9.23 -12.39
CA ASP A 315 16.56 -8.55 -13.68
C ASP A 315 15.40 -7.58 -13.94
N TYR A 316 15.73 -6.29 -13.97
CA TYR A 316 14.78 -5.21 -14.19
C TYR A 316 15.06 -4.43 -15.48
N ALA A 317 15.86 -4.95 -16.43
CA ALA A 317 16.32 -4.21 -17.61
C ALA A 317 15.18 -3.64 -18.49
N GLN A 318 13.98 -4.23 -18.44
CA GLN A 318 12.80 -3.79 -19.19
C GLN A 318 11.89 -2.79 -18.44
N GLY A 319 12.30 -2.32 -17.25
CA GLY A 319 11.50 -1.43 -16.42
C GLY A 319 12.32 -0.71 -15.37
N THR A 320 11.64 -0.22 -14.34
CA THR A 320 12.27 0.36 -13.15
C THR A 320 12.46 -0.72 -12.09
N ASN A 321 13.65 -0.78 -11.49
CA ASN A 321 13.88 -1.59 -10.29
C ASN A 321 12.85 -1.19 -9.20
N PRO A 322 12.09 -2.14 -8.62
CA PRO A 322 11.12 -1.87 -7.55
C PRO A 322 11.69 -1.05 -6.38
N SER A 323 12.97 -1.22 -6.09
CA SER A 323 13.68 -0.55 -5.00
C SER A 323 13.97 0.93 -5.31
N ALA A 324 13.95 1.34 -6.58
CA ALA A 324 14.27 2.69 -7.04
C ALA A 324 13.09 3.67 -6.99
N TRP A 325 11.86 3.18 -6.79
CA TRP A 325 10.69 4.05 -6.64
C TRP A 325 10.77 4.87 -5.34
N ALA A 326 10.51 6.17 -5.45
CA ALA A 326 10.44 7.09 -4.31
C ALA A 326 8.99 7.49 -3.96
N GLY A 327 8.03 7.16 -4.82
CA GLY A 327 6.62 7.47 -4.64
C GLY A 327 5.70 6.86 -5.68
N SER A 328 4.41 7.15 -5.51
CA SER A 328 3.32 6.57 -6.32
C SER A 328 2.92 7.43 -7.52
N VAL A 329 3.28 8.72 -7.49
CA VAL A 329 2.74 9.73 -8.42
C VAL A 329 3.13 9.41 -9.87
N ASP A 330 4.41 9.11 -10.11
CA ASP A 330 4.91 8.81 -11.45
C ASP A 330 4.37 7.48 -11.98
N ILE A 331 4.17 6.49 -11.10
CA ILE A 331 3.54 5.21 -11.44
C ILE A 331 2.11 5.43 -11.92
N LEU A 332 1.29 6.12 -11.12
CA LEU A 332 -0.12 6.36 -11.43
C LEU A 332 -0.32 7.22 -12.68
N ARG A 333 0.50 8.26 -12.86
CA ARG A 333 0.48 9.09 -14.07
C ARG A 333 0.88 8.31 -15.32
N SER A 334 1.91 7.47 -15.22
CA SER A 334 2.37 6.63 -16.33
C SER A 334 1.29 5.63 -16.74
N TYR A 335 0.69 4.95 -15.77
CA TYR A 335 -0.41 4.02 -16.00
C TYR A 335 -1.62 4.70 -16.66
N HIS A 336 -2.07 5.83 -16.12
CA HIS A 336 -3.22 6.56 -16.66
C HIS A 336 -2.93 7.15 -18.06
N GLY A 337 -1.71 7.65 -18.29
CA GLY A 337 -1.32 8.22 -19.57
C GLY A 337 -1.14 7.19 -20.69
N ALA A 338 -0.57 6.02 -20.37
CA ALA A 338 -0.31 4.96 -21.34
C ALA A 338 -1.49 3.98 -21.49
N GLY A 339 -2.34 3.82 -20.46
CA GLY A 339 -3.38 2.81 -20.40
C GLY A 339 -2.85 1.38 -20.31
N ALA A 340 -1.60 1.20 -19.86
CA ALA A 340 -0.89 -0.06 -19.80
C ALA A 340 -0.10 -0.20 -18.48
N PRO A 341 0.10 -1.44 -17.97
CA PRO A 341 0.83 -1.69 -16.72
C PRO A 341 2.25 -1.11 -16.70
N VAL A 342 2.65 -0.59 -15.55
CA VAL A 342 3.98 -0.04 -15.27
C VAL A 342 4.89 -1.14 -14.73
N ARG A 343 6.15 -1.16 -15.17
CA ARG A 343 7.16 -2.15 -14.78
C ARG A 343 8.23 -1.48 -13.90
N TYR A 344 8.63 -2.01 -12.74
CA TYR A 344 8.10 -3.15 -11.98
C TYR A 344 7.77 -2.75 -10.54
N GLY A 345 7.01 -3.60 -9.84
CA GLY A 345 6.68 -3.43 -8.43
C GLY A 345 6.94 -4.69 -7.60
N GLN A 346 7.05 -4.51 -6.29
CA GLN A 346 7.09 -5.54 -5.24
C GLN A 346 6.21 -5.08 -4.07
N CYS A 347 6.06 -5.86 -3.00
CA CYS A 347 5.01 -5.66 -1.98
C CYS A 347 4.90 -4.21 -1.47
N TRP A 348 6.01 -3.55 -1.09
CA TRP A 348 5.97 -2.16 -0.62
C TRP A 348 5.57 -1.15 -1.72
N VAL A 349 5.88 -1.43 -2.99
CA VAL A 349 5.48 -0.57 -4.12
C VAL A 349 3.97 -0.69 -4.31
N PHE A 350 3.44 -1.93 -4.29
CA PHE A 350 2.01 -2.17 -4.35
C PHE A 350 1.30 -1.49 -3.18
N ALA A 351 1.80 -1.66 -1.95
CA ALA A 351 1.23 -1.03 -0.76
C ALA A 351 1.30 0.50 -0.80
N GLY A 352 2.37 1.07 -1.35
CA GLY A 352 2.54 2.51 -1.55
C GLY A 352 1.52 3.10 -2.52
N VAL A 353 1.35 2.46 -3.69
CA VAL A 353 0.35 2.84 -4.70
C VAL A 353 -1.06 2.67 -4.15
N MET A 354 -1.34 1.55 -3.49
CA MET A 354 -2.64 1.26 -2.91
C MET A 354 -3.04 2.28 -1.84
N THR A 355 -2.12 2.65 -0.93
CA THR A 355 -2.35 3.73 0.04
C THR A 355 -2.68 5.04 -0.66
N THR A 356 -1.98 5.35 -1.75
CA THR A 356 -2.22 6.58 -2.52
C THR A 356 -3.63 6.59 -3.10
N VAL A 357 -4.06 5.48 -3.73
CA VAL A 357 -5.38 5.36 -4.33
C VAL A 357 -6.47 5.48 -3.26
N LEU A 358 -6.37 4.72 -2.17
CA LEU A 358 -7.40 4.70 -1.13
C LEU A 358 -7.50 6.05 -0.39
N ARG A 359 -6.37 6.67 -0.04
CA ARG A 359 -6.34 8.03 0.54
C ARG A 359 -6.91 9.07 -0.40
N CYS A 360 -6.58 8.99 -1.69
CA CYS A 360 -7.12 9.89 -2.72
C CYS A 360 -8.65 9.81 -2.82
N LEU A 361 -9.21 8.61 -2.70
CA LEU A 361 -10.66 8.38 -2.74
C LEU A 361 -11.36 8.73 -1.41
N GLY A 362 -10.59 8.94 -0.35
CA GLY A 362 -11.07 9.38 0.98
C GLY A 362 -11.24 8.26 1.99
N LEU A 363 -10.72 7.05 1.72
CA LEU A 363 -10.66 5.99 2.71
C LEU A 363 -9.41 6.19 3.61
N PRO A 364 -9.54 6.17 4.95
CA PRO A 364 -8.38 6.22 5.82
C PRO A 364 -7.56 4.94 5.66
N THR A 365 -6.28 5.08 5.32
CA THR A 365 -5.41 3.93 4.98
C THR A 365 -3.98 4.14 5.49
N ARG A 366 -3.36 3.07 5.97
CA ARG A 366 -1.94 3.03 6.38
C ARG A 366 -1.23 1.81 5.79
N THR A 367 0.06 1.93 5.50
CA THR A 367 0.92 0.79 5.17
C THR A 367 1.30 0.05 6.44
N VAL A 368 1.31 -1.27 6.40
CA VAL A 368 1.69 -2.14 7.51
C VAL A 368 2.77 -3.09 7.04
N THR A 369 3.85 -3.19 7.81
CA THR A 369 4.94 -4.14 7.59
C THR A 369 4.85 -5.26 8.61
N ASN A 370 4.80 -6.50 8.14
CA ASN A 370 4.89 -7.71 8.95
C ASN A 370 6.27 -8.33 8.80
N TYR A 371 6.95 -8.69 9.90
CA TYR A 371 8.24 -9.38 9.85
C TYR A 371 8.07 -10.87 10.10
N ASN A 372 8.93 -11.69 9.48
CA ASN A 372 8.75 -13.14 9.43
C ASN A 372 7.33 -13.50 8.94
N SER A 373 6.92 -12.90 7.81
CA SER A 373 5.59 -13.11 7.23
C SER A 373 5.57 -14.47 6.55
N ALA A 374 4.73 -15.38 7.02
CA ALA A 374 4.56 -16.67 6.35
C ALA A 374 3.78 -16.49 5.04
N HIS A 375 4.06 -17.34 4.07
CA HIS A 375 3.25 -17.54 2.89
C HIS A 375 2.89 -19.02 2.82
N ASP A 376 1.76 -19.35 3.43
CA ASP A 376 1.17 -20.69 3.45
C ASP A 376 0.52 -20.98 2.10
N THR A 377 1.04 -22.01 1.41
CA THR A 377 0.61 -22.36 0.06
C THR A 377 -0.47 -23.45 0.02
N ASP A 378 -0.78 -24.11 1.13
CA ASP A 378 -1.71 -25.23 1.19
C ASP A 378 -2.86 -25.05 2.20
N VAL A 379 -2.96 -23.87 2.81
CA VAL A 379 -4.01 -23.47 3.76
C VAL A 379 -4.05 -24.44 4.95
N SER A 380 -2.89 -25.00 5.31
CA SER A 380 -2.72 -25.80 6.53
C SER A 380 -2.76 -24.93 7.79
N LEU A 381 -2.54 -23.61 7.63
CA LEU A 381 -2.38 -22.62 8.69
C LEU A 381 -1.15 -22.90 9.57
N THR A 382 -0.20 -23.64 9.00
CA THR A 382 1.13 -23.97 9.53
C THR A 382 2.18 -23.64 8.47
N THR A 383 3.41 -23.36 8.88
CA THR A 383 4.54 -23.26 7.95
C THR A 383 5.38 -24.53 8.06
N ASP A 384 5.30 -25.40 7.05
CA ASP A 384 5.94 -26.71 7.09
C ASP A 384 7.37 -26.68 6.51
N ILE A 385 8.35 -27.18 7.26
CA ILE A 385 9.77 -27.26 6.85
C ILE A 385 10.25 -28.71 6.92
N TYR A 386 10.49 -29.32 5.78
CA TYR A 386 10.93 -30.69 5.60
C TYR A 386 12.44 -30.83 5.44
N PHE A 387 12.99 -31.84 6.11
CA PHE A 387 14.38 -32.27 6.07
C PHE A 387 14.52 -33.75 5.69
N ASP A 388 15.64 -34.10 5.07
CA ASP A 388 16.06 -35.48 4.89
C ASP A 388 16.61 -36.09 6.19
N GLU A 389 16.99 -37.37 6.12
CA GLU A 389 17.56 -38.14 7.23
C GLU A 389 18.84 -37.52 7.80
N ASN A 390 19.54 -36.70 7.01
CA ASN A 390 20.80 -36.03 7.32
C ASN A 390 20.62 -34.53 7.63
N MET A 391 19.39 -34.08 7.90
CA MET A 391 19.06 -32.68 8.18
C MET A 391 19.36 -31.72 7.02
N ARG A 392 19.29 -32.20 5.77
CA ARG A 392 19.29 -31.34 4.57
C ARG A 392 17.87 -30.91 4.26
N PRO A 393 17.62 -29.61 4.03
CA PRO A 393 16.32 -29.15 3.57
C PRO A 393 15.91 -29.87 2.28
N LEU A 394 14.66 -30.34 2.22
CA LEU A 394 14.09 -30.96 1.03
C LEU A 394 13.39 -29.88 0.19
N GLU A 395 14.15 -29.22 -0.69
CA GLU A 395 13.68 -28.07 -1.50
C GLU A 395 12.35 -28.32 -2.21
N ARG A 396 12.13 -29.54 -2.74
CA ARG A 396 10.89 -29.90 -3.44
C ARG A 396 9.63 -29.93 -2.55
N LEU A 397 9.80 -30.13 -1.24
CA LEU A 397 8.69 -30.18 -0.27
C LEU A 397 8.53 -28.85 0.49
N ASN A 398 9.57 -28.00 0.52
CA ASN A 398 9.56 -26.72 1.22
C ASN A 398 9.04 -25.62 0.31
N THR A 399 7.75 -25.72 -0.01
CA THR A 399 7.06 -24.77 -0.90
C THR A 399 6.61 -23.52 -0.17
N ASP A 400 6.33 -23.64 1.13
CA ASP A 400 6.08 -22.52 2.01
C ASP A 400 7.33 -21.66 2.16
N SER A 401 7.11 -20.36 2.21
CA SER A 401 8.19 -19.39 2.38
C SER A 401 7.90 -18.46 3.54
N VAL A 402 8.94 -18.10 4.28
CA VAL A 402 8.87 -17.06 5.30
C VAL A 402 9.65 -15.88 4.78
N TRP A 403 8.90 -14.85 4.41
CA TRP A 403 9.39 -13.58 3.94
C TRP A 403 10.00 -12.83 5.11
N ASN A 404 11.17 -12.22 4.91
CA ASN A 404 11.85 -11.43 5.95
C ASN A 404 10.91 -10.33 6.44
N PHE A 405 10.24 -9.69 5.48
CA PHE A 405 9.12 -8.81 5.72
C PHE A 405 8.14 -8.87 4.56
N HIS A 406 6.88 -8.55 4.84
CA HIS A 406 5.84 -8.31 3.84
C HIS A 406 5.12 -7.00 4.16
N VAL A 407 4.58 -6.32 3.14
CA VAL A 407 3.94 -5.02 3.30
C VAL A 407 2.57 -5.03 2.61
N TRP A 408 1.52 -4.73 3.38
CA TRP A 408 0.15 -4.56 2.91
C TRP A 408 -0.47 -3.26 3.43
N ASN A 409 -1.79 -3.11 3.31
CA ASN A 409 -2.53 -1.94 3.75
C ASN A 409 -3.61 -2.28 4.77
N ASP A 410 -3.69 -1.50 5.84
CA ASP A 410 -4.89 -1.43 6.68
C ASP A 410 -5.78 -0.29 6.19
N CYS A 411 -7.05 -0.58 5.91
CA CYS A 411 -8.05 0.39 5.50
C CYS A 411 -9.21 0.43 6.50
N TRP A 412 -9.54 1.63 6.99
CA TRP A 412 -10.59 1.82 7.99
C TRP A 412 -11.98 1.87 7.35
N MET A 413 -12.88 0.98 7.75
CA MET A 413 -14.28 0.98 7.32
C MET A 413 -15.17 0.14 8.24
N LYS A 414 -16.49 0.35 8.14
CA LYS A 414 -17.50 -0.56 8.67
C LYS A 414 -17.63 -1.82 7.81
N ARG A 415 -18.07 -2.92 8.44
CA ARG A 415 -18.31 -4.23 7.83
C ARG A 415 -19.76 -4.68 8.08
N PRO A 416 -20.76 -3.98 7.51
CA PRO A 416 -22.17 -4.38 7.64
C PRO A 416 -22.48 -5.73 6.99
N ASP A 417 -21.52 -6.29 6.25
CA ASP A 417 -21.57 -7.60 5.62
C ASP A 417 -21.07 -8.74 6.53
N LEU A 418 -20.62 -8.42 7.76
CA LEU A 418 -20.18 -9.32 8.84
C LEU A 418 -21.07 -9.12 10.09
N PRO A 419 -20.97 -10.00 11.11
CA PRO A 419 -21.56 -9.74 12.43
C PRO A 419 -21.01 -8.45 13.08
N ASP A 420 -21.66 -7.98 14.15
CA ASP A 420 -21.17 -6.84 14.91
C ASP A 420 -19.81 -7.14 15.54
N GLY A 421 -18.92 -6.13 15.58
CA GLY A 421 -17.59 -6.23 16.19
C GLY A 421 -16.39 -6.31 15.22
N TYR A 422 -16.63 -6.39 13.92
CA TYR A 422 -15.57 -6.51 12.89
C TYR A 422 -15.29 -5.22 12.10
N ASP A 423 -15.91 -4.11 12.48
CA ASP A 423 -15.61 -2.77 12.00
C ASP A 423 -14.16 -2.35 12.34
N GLY A 424 -13.68 -1.29 11.68
CA GLY A 424 -12.38 -0.69 11.97
C GLY A 424 -11.34 -1.04 10.90
N TRP A 425 -10.13 -1.41 11.33
CA TRP A 425 -9.04 -1.74 10.39
C TRP A 425 -9.29 -3.05 9.66
N GLN A 426 -9.24 -2.97 8.33
CA GLN A 426 -9.33 -4.13 7.44
C GLN A 426 -8.03 -4.27 6.65
N VAL A 427 -7.43 -5.47 6.68
CA VAL A 427 -6.29 -5.83 5.84
C VAL A 427 -6.73 -5.93 4.39
N VAL A 428 -6.02 -5.23 3.51
CA VAL A 428 -6.20 -5.33 2.07
C VAL A 428 -4.81 -5.38 1.45
N ASP A 429 -4.55 -6.40 0.64
CA ASP A 429 -3.25 -6.62 0.03
C ASP A 429 -3.38 -6.74 -1.49
N ALA A 430 -2.60 -5.90 -2.18
CA ALA A 430 -2.52 -5.86 -3.63
C ALA A 430 -1.39 -6.73 -4.18
N THR A 431 -0.53 -7.29 -3.33
CA THR A 431 0.53 -8.19 -3.74
C THR A 431 -0.08 -9.50 -4.22
N PRO A 432 0.21 -9.95 -5.45
CA PRO A 432 -0.33 -11.20 -5.96
C PRO A 432 0.38 -12.38 -5.30
N GLN A 433 -0.26 -12.96 -4.29
CA GLN A 433 0.20 -14.14 -3.55
C GLN A 433 -0.73 -15.31 -3.85
N GLU A 434 -1.96 -15.23 -3.34
CA GLU A 434 -3.01 -16.24 -3.57
C GLU A 434 -4.20 -15.67 -4.35
N THR A 435 -4.94 -16.55 -5.02
CA THR A 435 -6.17 -16.16 -5.71
C THR A 435 -7.38 -16.20 -4.77
N SER A 436 -8.15 -15.13 -4.71
CA SER A 436 -9.44 -15.10 -4.06
C SER A 436 -10.55 -15.22 -5.10
N SER A 437 -11.26 -16.36 -5.09
CA SER A 437 -12.25 -16.70 -6.12
C SER A 437 -11.69 -16.66 -7.57
N GLY A 438 -10.43 -17.09 -7.73
CA GLY A 438 -9.77 -17.16 -9.05
C GLY A 438 -9.18 -15.84 -9.57
N LEU A 439 -9.14 -14.80 -8.74
CA LEU A 439 -8.52 -13.50 -9.05
C LEU A 439 -7.42 -13.17 -8.04
N PHE A 440 -6.32 -12.57 -8.49
CA PHE A 440 -5.26 -12.08 -7.61
C PHE A 440 -5.70 -10.80 -6.88
N CYS A 441 -6.39 -10.97 -5.76
CA CYS A 441 -6.77 -9.93 -4.82
C CYS A 441 -6.89 -10.50 -3.41
N CYS A 442 -6.58 -9.69 -2.39
CA CYS A 442 -6.75 -10.07 -1.00
C CYS A 442 -7.48 -8.97 -0.21
N GLY A 443 -8.44 -9.38 0.63
CA GLY A 443 -9.20 -8.51 1.53
C GLY A 443 -10.44 -7.85 0.89
N PRO A 444 -11.14 -6.98 1.63
CA PRO A 444 -10.82 -6.53 2.99
C PRO A 444 -11.10 -7.61 4.06
N CYS A 445 -10.08 -7.92 4.86
CA CYS A 445 -10.13 -8.88 5.97
C CYS A 445 -10.14 -8.13 7.32
N SER A 446 -11.02 -8.48 8.26
CA SER A 446 -11.06 -7.79 9.55
C SER A 446 -9.85 -8.15 10.41
N VAL A 447 -9.09 -7.16 10.87
CA VAL A 447 -7.94 -7.36 11.79
C VAL A 447 -8.40 -8.05 13.08
N THR A 448 -9.62 -7.76 13.55
CA THR A 448 -10.24 -8.44 14.71
C THR A 448 -10.46 -9.93 14.44
N ALA A 449 -10.96 -10.30 13.26
CA ALA A 449 -11.17 -11.71 12.90
C ALA A 449 -9.84 -12.47 12.84
N VAL A 450 -8.79 -11.84 12.29
CA VAL A 450 -7.43 -12.39 12.29
C VAL A 450 -6.95 -12.61 13.74
N LYS A 451 -7.09 -11.62 14.62
CA LYS A 451 -6.68 -11.73 16.02
C LYS A 451 -7.32 -12.90 16.76
N ASN A 452 -8.58 -13.19 16.47
CA ASN A 452 -9.33 -14.23 17.16
C ASN A 452 -9.28 -15.60 16.45
N GLY A 453 -8.58 -15.72 15.31
CA GLY A 453 -8.52 -16.96 14.53
C GLY A 453 -9.83 -17.33 13.83
N GLU A 454 -10.72 -16.36 13.60
CA GLU A 454 -12.05 -16.55 13.01
C GLU A 454 -11.96 -16.61 11.47
N VAL A 455 -11.17 -17.56 10.99
CA VAL A 455 -10.75 -17.70 9.58
C VAL A 455 -11.90 -18.03 8.61
N PHE A 456 -13.05 -18.45 9.11
CA PHE A 456 -14.25 -18.69 8.32
C PHE A 456 -14.96 -17.41 7.86
N LEU A 457 -14.57 -16.24 8.39
CA LEU A 457 -15.14 -14.95 7.98
C LEU A 457 -14.48 -14.43 6.70
N LYS A 458 -15.29 -13.83 5.83
CA LYS A 458 -14.81 -13.17 4.62
C LYS A 458 -14.14 -11.82 4.92
N TYR A 459 -13.19 -11.36 4.11
CA TYR A 459 -12.59 -12.03 2.95
C TYR A 459 -11.19 -12.49 3.31
N ASP A 460 -10.75 -13.63 2.77
CA ASP A 460 -9.34 -14.05 2.75
C ASP A 460 -8.66 -14.19 4.13
N THR A 461 -9.45 -14.29 5.21
CA THR A 461 -8.96 -14.39 6.60
C THR A 461 -8.03 -15.58 6.87
N PRO A 462 -8.22 -16.79 6.29
CA PRO A 462 -7.28 -17.90 6.49
C PRO A 462 -5.87 -17.53 6.03
N PHE A 463 -5.76 -16.88 4.86
CA PHE A 463 -4.49 -16.46 4.28
C PHE A 463 -3.81 -15.44 5.19
N VAL A 464 -4.50 -14.35 5.53
CA VAL A 464 -3.94 -13.29 6.39
C VAL A 464 -3.58 -13.82 7.79
N PHE A 465 -4.37 -14.75 8.34
CA PHE A 465 -4.05 -15.40 9.62
C PHE A 465 -2.74 -16.18 9.55
N ALA A 466 -2.54 -16.97 8.50
CA ALA A 466 -1.32 -17.72 8.30
C ALA A 466 -0.10 -16.80 8.24
N GLU A 467 -0.21 -15.64 7.55
CA GLU A 467 0.88 -14.66 7.42
C GLU A 467 1.38 -14.12 8.77
N VAL A 468 0.50 -14.02 9.78
CA VAL A 468 0.81 -13.37 11.07
C VAL A 468 0.87 -14.32 12.26
N ASN A 469 0.35 -15.54 12.16
CA ASN A 469 0.20 -16.39 13.34
C ASN A 469 0.31 -17.91 13.09
N SER A 470 0.85 -18.34 11.94
CA SER A 470 1.13 -19.77 11.73
C SER A 470 2.30 -20.27 12.59
N ASP A 471 2.19 -21.50 13.10
CA ASP A 471 3.30 -22.17 13.79
C ASP A 471 4.27 -22.74 12.74
N LYS A 472 5.60 -22.65 12.97
CA LYS A 472 6.59 -23.33 12.12
C LYS A 472 6.77 -24.77 12.59
N VAL A 473 6.55 -25.73 11.70
CA VAL A 473 6.65 -27.16 12.01
C VAL A 473 7.80 -27.76 11.21
N TYR A 474 8.76 -28.34 11.93
CA TYR A 474 9.94 -28.97 11.33
C TYR A 474 9.71 -30.47 11.26
N TRP A 475 9.77 -31.01 10.05
CA TRP A 475 9.53 -32.41 9.71
C TRP A 475 10.82 -33.07 9.26
N GLN A 476 11.16 -34.24 9.81
CA GLN A 476 12.30 -35.03 9.36
C GLN A 476 11.83 -36.34 8.73
N ARG A 477 12.42 -36.67 7.57
CA ARG A 477 12.24 -37.97 6.94
C ARG A 477 12.81 -39.07 7.84
N GLN A 478 11.97 -40.06 8.12
CA GLN A 478 12.32 -41.25 8.89
C GLN A 478 12.85 -42.36 7.96
N PRO A 479 13.59 -43.35 8.47
CA PRO A 479 14.14 -44.44 7.65
C PRO A 479 13.09 -45.21 6.82
N GLY A 480 11.83 -45.23 7.26
CA GLY A 480 10.70 -45.83 6.52
C GLY A 480 10.08 -44.95 5.42
N GLY A 481 10.66 -43.79 5.12
CA GLY A 481 10.19 -42.84 4.10
C GLY A 481 9.08 -41.88 4.54
N GLY A 482 8.45 -42.12 5.70
CA GLY A 482 7.49 -41.20 6.32
C GLY A 482 8.16 -39.97 6.97
N PHE A 483 7.37 -39.00 7.41
CA PHE A 483 7.86 -37.79 8.11
C PHE A 483 7.36 -37.75 9.56
N ALA A 484 8.22 -37.29 10.47
CA ALA A 484 7.86 -37.04 11.87
C ALA A 484 8.20 -35.59 12.26
N ILE A 485 7.39 -35.01 13.14
CA ILE A 485 7.65 -33.69 13.72
C ILE A 485 8.84 -33.82 14.67
N VAL A 486 9.87 -33.02 14.42
CA VAL A 486 11.07 -32.97 15.27
C VAL A 486 11.15 -31.68 16.08
N HIS A 487 10.51 -30.61 15.62
CA HIS A 487 10.46 -29.34 16.33
C HIS A 487 9.24 -28.52 15.91
N VAL A 488 8.67 -27.77 16.84
CA VAL A 488 7.63 -26.77 16.58
C VAL A 488 8.09 -25.46 17.19
N GLU A 489 8.09 -24.40 16.40
CA GLU A 489 8.44 -23.06 16.86
C GLU A 489 7.18 -22.20 16.91
N GLU A 490 6.56 -22.20 18.09
CA GLU A 490 5.38 -21.39 18.38
C GLU A 490 5.77 -19.90 18.43
N GLY A 491 4.99 -19.06 17.73
CA GLY A 491 5.21 -17.62 17.69
C GLY A 491 6.37 -17.15 16.81
N ALA A 492 6.95 -17.98 15.94
CA ALA A 492 8.04 -17.52 15.05
C ALA A 492 7.58 -16.54 13.96
N ILE A 493 6.30 -16.60 13.59
CA ILE A 493 5.68 -15.85 12.49
C ILE A 493 5.01 -14.58 13.02
N GLY A 494 4.96 -13.55 12.18
CA GLY A 494 4.18 -12.35 12.46
C GLY A 494 4.78 -11.47 13.56
N ARG A 495 6.06 -11.13 13.47
CA ARG A 495 6.77 -10.38 14.50
C ARG A 495 6.78 -8.89 14.17
N ARG A 496 6.77 -8.06 15.23
CA ARG A 496 6.96 -6.59 15.19
C ARG A 496 6.16 -5.90 14.08
N ILE A 497 4.88 -6.25 13.93
CA ILE A 497 4.01 -5.67 12.90
C ILE A 497 3.97 -4.16 13.09
N SER A 498 4.39 -3.41 12.08
CA SER A 498 4.79 -2.01 12.21
C SER A 498 4.07 -1.12 11.22
N THR A 499 3.68 0.06 11.68
CA THR A 499 3.14 1.14 10.85
C THR A 499 3.66 2.50 11.31
N LEU A 500 3.40 3.56 10.54
CA LEU A 500 3.77 4.91 10.94
C LEU A 500 2.77 5.43 11.97
N GLY A 501 3.27 5.85 13.14
CA GLY A 501 2.42 6.39 14.20
C GLY A 501 1.82 7.76 13.82
N PRO A 502 0.52 8.00 14.07
CA PRO A 502 -0.10 9.28 13.79
C PRO A 502 0.52 10.38 14.66
N GLY A 503 0.90 11.50 14.04
CA GLY A 503 1.43 12.68 14.72
C GLY A 503 2.89 12.60 15.20
N SER A 504 3.41 11.41 15.55
CA SER A 504 4.79 11.24 16.03
C SER A 504 5.82 11.11 14.91
N GLY A 505 5.41 10.58 13.74
CA GLY A 505 6.32 10.29 12.64
C GLY A 505 7.32 9.16 12.95
N ALA A 506 7.12 8.42 14.05
CA ALA A 506 7.91 7.30 14.51
C ALA A 506 7.21 5.96 14.24
N ARG A 507 7.96 4.86 14.30
CA ARG A 507 7.40 3.50 14.22
C ARG A 507 6.40 3.26 15.35
N LEU A 508 5.22 2.78 15.00
CA LEU A 508 4.21 2.27 15.90
C LEU A 508 4.10 0.75 15.73
N ASP A 509 4.32 0.01 16.82
CA ASP A 509 4.11 -1.44 16.84
C ASP A 509 2.63 -1.76 17.05
N VAL A 510 2.03 -2.46 16.10
CA VAL A 510 0.63 -2.84 16.07
C VAL A 510 0.44 -4.36 16.15
N THR A 511 1.46 -5.12 16.55
CA THR A 511 1.39 -6.60 16.66
C THR A 511 0.20 -7.05 17.52
N HIS A 512 -0.06 -6.35 18.62
CA HIS A 512 -1.19 -6.62 19.53
C HIS A 512 -2.58 -6.44 18.90
N GLN A 513 -2.68 -5.81 17.73
CA GLN A 513 -3.94 -5.68 16.99
C GLN A 513 -4.23 -6.94 16.19
N TYR A 514 -3.19 -7.65 15.74
CA TYR A 514 -3.28 -8.82 14.87
C TYR A 514 -3.24 -10.15 15.61
N LYS A 515 -2.66 -10.19 16.81
CA LYS A 515 -2.60 -11.40 17.63
C LYS A 515 -2.57 -11.12 19.11
N HIS A 516 -2.94 -12.13 19.89
CA HIS A 516 -2.83 -12.13 21.35
C HIS A 516 -1.36 -12.32 21.78
N PRO A 517 -1.00 -12.01 23.04
CA PRO A 517 0.37 -12.21 23.51
C PRO A 517 0.83 -13.66 23.40
N GLU A 518 2.01 -13.88 22.84
CA GLU A 518 2.61 -15.22 22.68
C GLU A 518 2.63 -15.99 24.01
N GLY A 519 2.14 -17.24 23.98
CA GLY A 519 2.06 -18.11 25.16
C GLY A 519 0.85 -17.87 26.06
N SER A 520 -0.07 -16.97 25.71
CA SER A 520 -1.34 -16.81 26.43
C SER A 520 -2.37 -17.87 26.02
N GLU A 521 -3.37 -18.11 26.87
CA GLU A 521 -4.46 -19.05 26.55
C GLU A 521 -5.29 -18.58 25.34
N GLU A 522 -5.49 -17.27 25.20
CA GLU A 522 -6.20 -16.67 24.08
C GLU A 522 -5.46 -16.85 22.76
N GLU A 523 -4.14 -16.75 22.78
CA GLU A 523 -3.28 -16.96 21.62
C GLU A 523 -3.38 -18.41 21.14
N ARG A 524 -3.18 -19.39 22.03
CA ARG A 524 -3.33 -20.81 21.69
C ARG A 524 -4.76 -21.17 21.26
N ARG A 525 -5.78 -20.52 21.85
CA ARG A 525 -7.18 -20.68 21.43
C ARG A 525 -7.40 -20.17 20.01
N ALA A 526 -6.90 -18.99 19.66
CA ALA A 526 -7.03 -18.44 18.31
C ALA A 526 -6.38 -19.35 17.27
N VAL A 527 -5.16 -19.86 17.53
CA VAL A 527 -4.48 -20.81 16.62
C VAL A 527 -5.25 -22.12 16.51
N SER A 528 -5.76 -22.66 17.63
CA SER A 528 -6.59 -23.87 17.64
C SER A 528 -7.88 -23.69 16.81
N THR A 529 -8.57 -22.57 17.01
CA THR A 529 -9.77 -22.22 16.23
C THR A 529 -9.43 -22.14 14.75
N ALA A 530 -8.38 -21.41 14.37
CA ALA A 530 -7.97 -21.28 12.97
C ALA A 530 -7.63 -22.65 12.34
N THR A 531 -6.70 -23.40 12.95
CA THR A 531 -6.25 -24.70 12.43
C THR A 531 -7.36 -25.75 12.37
N SER A 532 -8.39 -25.67 13.21
CA SER A 532 -9.56 -26.56 13.11
C SER A 532 -10.35 -26.38 11.80
N HIS A 533 -10.22 -25.22 11.17
CA HIS A 533 -10.80 -24.88 9.86
C HIS A 533 -9.79 -24.97 8.70
N GLY A 534 -8.52 -25.33 8.96
CA GLY A 534 -7.49 -25.52 7.94
C GLY A 534 -7.62 -26.85 7.18
N SER A 535 -6.77 -27.05 6.18
CA SER A 535 -6.77 -28.27 5.34
C SER A 535 -6.30 -29.53 6.09
N ARG A 536 -5.57 -29.38 7.19
CA ARG A 536 -4.96 -30.48 7.98
C ARG A 536 -5.22 -30.39 9.50
N PRO A 537 -6.47 -30.48 9.97
CA PRO A 537 -6.84 -30.18 11.37
C PRO A 537 -6.37 -31.20 12.44
N ARG A 538 -5.68 -32.30 12.08
CA ARG A 538 -5.40 -33.45 13.00
C ARG A 538 -3.92 -33.79 13.24
N ASN A 539 -2.95 -33.05 12.70
CA ASN A 539 -1.53 -33.43 12.74
C ASN A 539 -0.68 -32.68 13.78
N ARG A 540 -1.14 -32.58 15.05
CA ARG A 540 -0.27 -32.12 16.14
C ARG A 540 0.26 -33.32 16.93
N GLY A 541 1.33 -33.93 16.43
CA GLY A 541 2.18 -34.78 17.26
C GLY A 541 2.88 -33.91 18.30
N ALA A 542 3.02 -34.39 19.54
CA ALA A 542 3.77 -33.67 20.56
C ALA A 542 5.27 -33.71 20.21
N PRO A 543 5.97 -32.56 20.16
CA PRO A 543 7.42 -32.56 19.97
C PRO A 543 8.09 -33.25 21.16
N SER A 544 9.17 -33.99 20.90
CA SER A 544 10.02 -34.50 21.98
C SER A 544 10.70 -33.32 22.69
N SER A 545 10.47 -33.13 23.99
CA SER A 545 11.22 -32.15 24.79
C SER A 545 12.69 -32.54 24.83
N GLY A 546 13.57 -31.66 24.34
CA GLY A 546 15.01 -31.89 24.29
C GLY A 546 15.79 -31.07 25.32
N GLU A 547 16.91 -31.61 25.79
CA GLU A 547 17.77 -31.00 26.82
C GLU A 547 18.73 -29.95 26.27
N VAL A 548 19.06 -30.03 24.97
CA VAL A 548 19.97 -29.09 24.30
C VAL A 548 19.18 -28.02 23.55
N THR A 549 19.52 -26.75 23.76
CA THR A 549 18.95 -25.61 23.04
C THR A 549 20.01 -24.95 22.16
N LEU A 550 19.57 -24.39 21.03
CA LEU A 550 20.42 -23.72 20.06
C LEU A 550 19.92 -22.29 19.84
N THR A 551 20.84 -21.33 19.87
CA THR A 551 20.58 -19.95 19.48
C THR A 551 21.60 -19.49 18.44
N VAL A 552 21.23 -18.50 17.64
CA VAL A 552 22.03 -18.00 16.52
C VAL A 552 22.08 -16.48 16.59
N GLY A 553 23.19 -15.89 16.18
CA GLY A 553 23.38 -14.44 16.19
C GLY A 553 24.43 -13.97 15.20
N ALA A 554 24.49 -12.66 15.01
CA ALA A 554 25.49 -12.00 14.16
C ALA A 554 26.15 -10.85 14.94
N GLY A 555 27.39 -10.52 14.58
CA GLY A 555 27.99 -9.22 14.87
C GLY A 555 27.39 -8.11 14.00
N PRO A 556 27.95 -6.89 14.03
CA PRO A 556 27.55 -5.81 13.14
C PRO A 556 27.71 -6.23 11.67
N ALA A 557 26.62 -6.22 10.91
CA ALA A 557 26.62 -6.59 9.50
C ALA A 557 26.54 -5.34 8.63
N VAL A 558 27.69 -4.84 8.17
CA VAL A 558 27.78 -3.65 7.30
C VAL A 558 28.14 -4.06 5.88
N ALA A 559 27.45 -3.51 4.88
CA ALA A 559 27.74 -3.81 3.48
C ALA A 559 29.20 -3.46 3.13
N GLY A 560 29.94 -4.41 2.58
CA GLY A 560 31.36 -4.24 2.24
C GLY A 560 32.34 -4.66 3.33
N ALA A 561 31.87 -4.93 4.56
CA ALA A 561 32.72 -5.34 5.69
C ALA A 561 32.74 -6.87 5.88
N GLU A 562 33.65 -7.35 6.73
CA GLU A 562 33.65 -8.75 7.18
C GLU A 562 32.46 -9.02 8.11
N LEU A 563 31.87 -10.21 8.00
CA LEU A 563 30.72 -10.64 8.81
C LEU A 563 31.14 -11.70 9.82
N GLU A 564 30.65 -11.56 11.05
CA GLU A 564 30.80 -12.55 12.10
C GLU A 564 29.43 -13.16 12.45
N LEU A 565 29.30 -14.48 12.29
CA LEU A 565 28.08 -15.23 12.57
C LEU A 565 28.35 -16.27 13.66
N ARG A 566 27.45 -16.42 14.62
CA ARG A 566 27.62 -17.32 15.78
C ARG A 566 26.43 -18.26 15.96
N ALA A 567 26.73 -19.49 16.36
CA ALA A 567 25.78 -20.47 16.86
C ALA A 567 26.18 -20.84 18.30
N VAL A 568 25.26 -20.68 19.25
CA VAL A 568 25.49 -20.94 20.66
C VAL A 568 24.60 -22.09 21.10
N ALA A 569 25.23 -23.17 21.55
CA ALA A 569 24.56 -24.34 22.08
C ALA A 569 24.62 -24.33 23.60
N ARG A 570 23.49 -24.63 24.23
CA ARG A 570 23.35 -24.76 25.67
C ARG A 570 22.71 -26.10 26.00
N ASN A 571 23.23 -26.77 27.01
CA ASN A 571 22.72 -28.05 27.48
C ASN A 571 22.17 -27.88 28.89
N ASP A 572 20.86 -28.02 29.07
CA ASP A 572 20.19 -27.94 30.37
C ASP A 572 20.13 -29.30 31.09
N GLY A 573 20.70 -30.36 30.48
CA GLY A 573 20.84 -31.69 31.05
C GLY A 573 21.94 -31.79 32.12
N ALA A 574 21.92 -32.92 32.84
CA ALA A 574 22.90 -33.24 33.88
C ALA A 574 24.22 -33.82 33.33
N GLU A 575 24.18 -34.42 32.15
CA GLU A 575 25.33 -35.05 31.49
C GLU A 575 25.84 -34.20 30.33
N PRO A 576 27.16 -34.22 30.02
CA PRO A 576 27.68 -33.60 28.81
C PRO A 576 27.06 -34.26 27.56
N ARG A 577 26.86 -33.47 26.51
CA ARG A 577 26.27 -33.91 25.24
C ARG A 577 27.22 -33.64 24.09
N THR A 578 27.26 -34.52 23.09
CA THR A 578 28.03 -34.32 21.87
C THR A 578 27.12 -33.85 20.76
N LEU A 579 27.34 -32.63 20.30
CA LEU A 579 26.54 -32.00 19.27
C LEU A 579 27.27 -32.01 17.93
N ARG A 580 26.66 -32.64 16.92
CA ARG A 580 27.10 -32.54 15.53
C ARG A 580 26.30 -31.43 14.84
N LEU A 581 26.97 -30.31 14.56
CA LEU A 581 26.40 -29.12 13.93
C LEU A 581 26.80 -29.01 12.47
N ARG A 582 25.86 -28.55 11.65
CA ARG A 582 26.09 -28.07 10.29
C ARG A 582 25.61 -26.63 10.19
N LEU A 583 26.49 -25.77 9.70
CA LEU A 583 26.21 -24.38 9.37
C LEU A 583 26.21 -24.26 7.84
N ALA A 584 25.19 -23.62 7.28
CA ALA A 584 25.10 -23.32 5.86
C ALA A 584 24.68 -21.87 5.66
N LEU A 585 25.46 -21.12 4.87
CA LEU A 585 25.21 -19.74 4.55
C LEU A 585 24.85 -19.59 3.08
N CYS A 586 23.74 -18.92 2.80
CA CYS A 586 23.33 -18.55 1.46
C CYS A 586 22.81 -17.10 1.43
N ALA A 587 22.75 -16.53 0.23
CA ALA A 587 21.95 -15.33 -0.01
C ALA A 587 20.47 -15.72 -0.09
N VAL A 588 19.62 -14.87 0.46
CA VAL A 588 18.17 -15.05 0.46
C VAL A 588 17.51 -13.76 0.02
N ARG A 589 16.59 -13.85 -0.93
CA ARG A 589 15.74 -12.71 -1.30
C ARG A 589 14.89 -12.32 -0.10
N TYR A 590 14.39 -11.09 -0.08
CA TYR A 590 13.49 -10.67 1.00
C TYR A 590 12.22 -11.55 1.11
N THR A 591 11.85 -12.23 0.03
CA THR A 591 10.75 -13.21 -0.04
C THR A 591 11.04 -14.55 0.63
N GLY A 592 12.26 -14.77 1.15
CA GLY A 592 12.68 -16.03 1.75
C GLY A 592 13.21 -17.07 0.74
N VAL A 593 13.13 -16.80 -0.56
CA VAL A 593 13.71 -17.66 -1.61
C VAL A 593 15.22 -17.67 -1.46
N SER A 594 15.76 -18.85 -1.15
CA SER A 594 17.17 -19.06 -0.86
C SER A 594 17.96 -19.43 -2.11
N GLY A 595 19.13 -18.84 -2.29
CA GLY A 595 20.12 -19.28 -3.27
C GLY A 595 20.90 -20.51 -2.79
N ALA A 596 21.79 -21.02 -3.64
CA ALA A 596 22.70 -22.10 -3.27
C ALA A 596 23.61 -21.67 -2.11
N PRO A 597 23.90 -22.55 -1.13
CA PRO A 597 24.86 -22.24 -0.07
C PRO A 597 26.26 -22.05 -0.65
N PHE A 598 26.82 -20.86 -0.47
CA PHE A 598 28.18 -20.53 -0.91
C PHE A 598 29.23 -20.84 0.17
N ARG A 599 28.81 -20.99 1.43
CA ARG A 599 29.68 -21.43 2.54
C ARG A 599 28.99 -22.43 3.43
N GLN A 600 29.70 -23.49 3.81
CA GLN A 600 29.19 -24.55 4.68
C GLN A 600 30.28 -25.07 5.59
N GLU A 601 29.96 -25.29 6.86
CA GLU A 601 30.88 -25.79 7.88
C GLU A 601 30.21 -26.92 8.68
N GLN A 602 31.01 -27.89 9.15
CA GLN A 602 30.56 -28.96 10.03
C GLN A 602 31.42 -28.98 11.28
N HIS A 603 30.78 -29.10 12.43
CA HIS A 603 31.45 -29.10 13.72
C HIS A 603 30.94 -30.26 14.56
N ARG A 604 31.84 -30.86 15.32
CA ARG A 604 31.52 -31.75 16.43
C ARG A 604 31.99 -31.04 17.70
N ARG A 605 31.08 -30.82 18.64
CA ARG A 605 31.33 -30.04 19.86
C ARG A 605 30.76 -30.74 21.08
N ALA A 606 31.54 -30.78 22.16
CA ALA A 606 31.05 -31.24 23.45
C ALA A 606 30.40 -30.06 24.17
N VAL A 607 29.12 -30.17 24.49
CA VAL A 607 28.36 -29.17 25.24
C VAL A 607 28.32 -29.60 26.71
N PRO A 608 28.95 -28.84 27.62
CA PRO A 608 29.02 -29.20 29.04
C PRO A 608 27.63 -29.21 29.69
N PRO A 609 27.44 -29.96 30.79
CA PRO A 609 26.15 -30.02 31.48
C PRO A 609 25.82 -28.70 32.19
N GLY A 610 24.58 -28.24 32.03
CA GLY A 610 24.07 -27.03 32.66
C GLY A 610 23.75 -27.20 34.15
N GLN A 611 23.55 -28.44 34.61
CA GLN A 611 23.24 -28.77 36.02
C GLN A 611 24.46 -29.24 36.83
N GLY A 612 25.68 -28.86 36.43
CA GLY A 612 26.89 -29.18 37.19
C GLY A 612 27.04 -28.29 38.44
N GLU A 613 26.83 -28.86 39.63
CA GLU A 613 27.22 -28.23 40.90
C GLU A 613 28.67 -27.74 40.83
N ALA A 614 28.89 -26.48 41.21
CA ALA A 614 30.21 -25.99 41.57
C ALA A 614 30.73 -26.84 42.74
N ARG A 615 31.52 -27.89 42.43
CA ARG A 615 32.21 -28.71 43.42
C ARG A 615 33.03 -27.80 44.32
N ARG A 616 32.49 -27.43 45.49
CA ARG A 616 33.24 -26.77 46.55
C ARG A 616 34.30 -27.76 47.01
N ARG A 617 35.56 -27.43 46.77
CA ARG A 617 36.70 -28.08 47.44
C ARG A 617 36.43 -27.98 48.96
N PRO A 618 36.41 -29.08 49.72
CA PRO A 618 36.30 -28.96 51.17
C PRO A 618 37.53 -28.19 51.69
N PRO A 619 37.37 -27.25 52.63
CA PRO A 619 38.50 -26.58 53.22
C PRO A 619 39.34 -27.60 54.02
N PRO A 620 40.67 -27.41 54.11
CA PRO A 620 41.51 -28.27 54.95
C PRO A 620 41.02 -28.21 56.41
N PRO A 621 41.10 -29.31 57.16
CA PRO A 621 40.67 -29.36 58.54
C PRO A 621 41.53 -28.39 59.38
N GLY A 622 40.90 -27.35 59.95
CA GLY A 622 41.56 -26.43 60.90
C GLY A 622 41.27 -24.94 60.78
N ALA A 623 40.52 -24.46 59.78
CA ALA A 623 40.24 -23.02 59.65
C ALA A 623 39.00 -22.59 60.47
N ARG A 624 39.20 -21.72 61.47
CA ARG A 624 38.14 -21.05 62.23
C ARG A 624 37.30 -20.14 61.30
N VAL A 625 35.98 -20.32 61.31
CA VAL A 625 35.02 -19.50 60.57
C VAL A 625 34.50 -18.37 61.48
N PRO A 626 34.67 -17.08 61.17
CA PRO A 626 33.99 -15.99 61.88
C PRO A 626 32.53 -15.84 61.40
N PRO A 627 31.63 -15.27 62.21
CA PRO A 627 30.21 -15.15 61.87
C PRO A 627 29.99 -14.21 60.68
N ALA A 628 29.15 -14.65 59.74
CA ALA A 628 28.91 -14.01 58.45
C ALA A 628 28.08 -12.72 58.58
N ALA A 629 28.61 -11.61 58.06
CA ALA A 629 27.81 -10.45 57.68
C ALA A 629 27.05 -10.73 56.36
N PRO A 630 25.82 -10.20 56.16
CA PRO A 630 25.07 -10.41 54.93
C PRO A 630 25.67 -9.58 53.79
N GLY A 631 26.51 -10.20 52.98
CA GLY A 631 27.01 -9.61 51.73
C GLY A 631 25.99 -9.70 50.58
N PRO A 632 26.14 -8.89 49.52
CA PRO A 632 25.20 -8.83 48.41
C PRO A 632 25.12 -10.18 47.69
N ARG A 633 23.90 -10.61 47.35
CA ARG A 633 23.62 -11.82 46.55
C ARG A 633 24.44 -11.75 45.26
N ARG A 634 25.48 -12.59 45.14
CA ARG A 634 26.23 -12.75 43.90
C ARG A 634 25.29 -13.29 42.83
N ARG A 635 25.28 -12.64 41.67
CA ARG A 635 24.56 -13.13 40.48
C ARG A 635 25.05 -14.55 40.17
N PRO A 636 24.16 -15.52 39.89
CA PRO A 636 24.57 -16.84 39.42
C PRO A 636 25.40 -16.70 38.14
N CYS A 637 26.52 -17.44 38.03
CA CYS A 637 27.23 -17.56 36.76
C CYS A 637 26.26 -18.10 35.70
N PRO A 638 26.28 -17.58 34.46
CA PRO A 638 25.57 -18.21 33.37
C PRO A 638 26.05 -19.67 33.24
N PRO A 639 25.15 -20.62 32.90
CA PRO A 639 25.55 -21.98 32.63
C PRO A 639 26.59 -22.02 31.49
N PRO A 640 27.46 -23.03 31.46
CA PRO A 640 28.50 -23.10 30.44
C PRO A 640 27.86 -23.31 29.05
N GLU A 641 28.21 -22.43 28.11
CA GLU A 641 27.72 -22.41 26.73
C GLU A 641 28.86 -22.74 25.76
N GLU A 642 28.55 -23.39 24.65
CA GLU A 642 29.51 -23.69 23.59
C GLU A 642 29.19 -22.87 22.35
N THR A 643 30.17 -22.13 21.83
CA THR A 643 29.97 -21.21 20.70
C THR A 643 30.79 -21.61 19.48
N VAL A 644 30.12 -21.71 18.33
CA VAL A 644 30.73 -21.86 17.02
C VAL A 644 30.62 -20.54 16.27
N THR A 645 31.74 -20.03 15.76
CA THR A 645 31.81 -18.75 15.03
C THR A 645 32.25 -18.99 13.59
N MET A 646 31.58 -18.33 12.65
CA MET A 646 31.85 -18.34 11.22
C MET A 646 32.10 -16.90 10.75
N THR A 647 33.33 -16.62 10.31
CA THR A 647 33.76 -15.30 9.83
C THR A 647 33.84 -15.28 8.32
N VAL A 648 33.13 -14.38 7.65
CA VAL A 648 32.92 -14.35 6.19
C VAL A 648 33.34 -13.00 5.60
N ALA A 649 34.32 -13.02 4.69
CA ALA A 649 34.82 -11.81 4.04
C ALA A 649 33.88 -11.32 2.93
N TYR A 650 33.93 -10.02 2.60
CA TYR A 650 33.11 -9.44 1.51
C TYR A 650 33.31 -10.14 0.17
N ALA A 651 34.53 -10.57 -0.16
CA ALA A 651 34.79 -11.28 -1.41
C ALA A 651 34.03 -12.62 -1.52
N GLU A 652 33.67 -13.23 -0.38
CA GLU A 652 32.90 -14.49 -0.35
C GLU A 652 31.41 -14.23 -0.53
N TYR A 653 30.81 -13.23 0.13
CA TYR A 653 29.37 -13.01 0.10
C TYR A 653 28.91 -11.96 -0.93
N GLY A 654 29.75 -10.99 -1.27
CA GLY A 654 29.43 -9.86 -2.15
C GLY A 654 28.84 -10.26 -3.50
N PRO A 655 29.39 -11.25 -4.21
CA PRO A 655 28.84 -11.72 -5.49
C PRO A 655 27.43 -12.36 -5.40
N HIS A 656 27.00 -12.75 -4.19
CA HIS A 656 25.74 -13.43 -3.97
C HIS A 656 24.61 -12.51 -3.47
N VAL A 657 24.94 -11.31 -2.97
CA VAL A 657 23.97 -10.39 -2.36
C VAL A 657 23.55 -9.32 -3.36
N GLY A 658 22.28 -9.34 -3.77
CA GLY A 658 21.65 -8.32 -4.59
C GLY A 658 21.12 -7.11 -3.79
N ASP A 659 20.30 -6.30 -4.45
CA ASP A 659 19.79 -5.02 -3.93
C ASP A 659 18.90 -5.14 -2.69
N GLN A 660 18.24 -6.30 -2.52
CA GLN A 660 17.34 -6.59 -1.40
C GLN A 660 17.61 -7.93 -0.71
N ASP A 661 18.76 -8.52 -1.00
CA ASP A 661 19.09 -9.82 -0.44
C ASP A 661 19.58 -9.65 1.00
N ALA A 662 19.13 -10.56 1.85
CA ALA A 662 19.73 -10.81 3.15
C ALA A 662 20.62 -12.05 3.04
N LEU A 663 21.41 -12.31 4.07
CA LEU A 663 22.10 -13.58 4.24
C LEU A 663 21.28 -14.45 5.19
N LYS A 664 21.15 -15.74 4.87
CA LYS A 664 20.50 -16.72 5.72
C LYS A 664 21.53 -17.75 6.19
N LEU A 665 21.72 -17.81 7.50
CA LEU A 665 22.45 -18.89 8.16
C LEU A 665 21.43 -19.93 8.63
N THR A 666 21.53 -21.14 8.09
CA THR A 666 20.83 -22.31 8.61
C THR A 666 21.79 -23.12 9.47
N VAL A 667 21.42 -23.33 10.73
CA VAL A 667 22.17 -24.17 11.68
C VAL A 667 21.30 -25.34 12.06
N ALA A 668 21.76 -26.56 11.76
CA ALA A 668 21.06 -27.78 12.12
C ALA A 668 22.04 -28.77 12.75
N GLY A 669 21.58 -29.56 13.72
CA GLY A 669 22.41 -30.56 14.35
C GLY A 669 21.63 -31.63 15.09
N ALA A 670 22.36 -32.65 15.50
CA ALA A 670 21.85 -33.76 16.29
C ALA A 670 22.75 -34.01 17.51
N VAL A 671 22.14 -34.30 18.64
CA VAL A 671 22.79 -34.79 19.85
C VAL A 671 23.06 -36.28 19.66
N GLU A 672 24.33 -36.69 19.67
CA GLU A 672 24.73 -38.06 19.35
C GLU A 672 24.15 -39.08 20.34
N GLU A 673 24.02 -38.71 21.62
CA GLU A 673 23.60 -39.63 22.67
C GLU A 673 22.08 -39.84 22.74
N THR A 674 21.29 -38.81 22.44
CA THR A 674 19.82 -38.85 22.58
C THR A 674 19.09 -38.91 21.24
N GLY A 675 19.79 -38.64 20.14
CA GLY A 675 19.18 -38.43 18.82
C GLY A 675 18.37 -37.13 18.73
N GLN A 676 18.39 -36.28 19.77
CA GLN A 676 17.67 -35.01 19.77
C GLN A 676 18.16 -34.13 18.61
N VAL A 677 17.23 -33.60 17.82
CA VAL A 677 17.51 -32.66 16.73
C VAL A 677 17.34 -31.23 17.20
N VAL A 678 18.26 -30.35 16.79
CA VAL A 678 18.16 -28.91 16.99
C VAL A 678 18.33 -28.20 15.65
N ALA A 679 17.51 -27.20 15.37
CA ALA A 679 17.62 -26.39 14.17
C ALA A 679 17.22 -24.95 14.43
N LYS A 680 17.98 -24.00 13.87
CA LYS A 680 17.67 -22.57 13.88
C LYS A 680 18.09 -21.91 12.57
N GLU A 681 17.34 -20.87 12.19
CA GLU A 681 17.70 -19.99 11.10
C GLU A 681 17.98 -18.58 11.63
N LEU A 682 19.00 -17.92 11.08
CA LEU A 682 19.27 -16.51 11.29
C LEU A 682 19.26 -15.79 9.95
N ARG A 683 18.53 -14.68 9.87
CA ARG A 683 18.52 -13.78 8.70
C ARG A 683 19.26 -12.51 9.06
N VAL A 684 20.27 -12.15 8.27
CA VAL A 684 21.13 -11.00 8.49
C VAL A 684 21.00 -10.05 7.31
N ARG A 685 20.51 -8.84 7.56
CA ARG A 685 20.53 -7.75 6.60
C ARG A 685 21.87 -7.01 6.70
N LEU A 686 22.42 -6.63 5.55
CA LEU A 686 23.57 -5.73 5.52
C LEU A 686 23.11 -4.28 5.70
N HIS A 687 23.71 -3.59 6.67
CA HIS A 687 23.50 -2.17 6.89
C HIS A 687 24.18 -1.35 5.79
N THR A 688 23.45 -0.38 5.24
CA THR A 688 23.89 0.51 4.18
C THR A 688 23.79 1.96 4.66
N PRO A 689 24.70 2.86 4.24
CA PRO A 689 24.66 4.27 4.64
C PRO A 689 23.43 5.00 4.08
N GLU A 690 23.00 6.07 4.75
CA GLU A 690 21.91 6.93 4.25
C GLU A 690 22.44 8.06 3.36
N LEU A 691 21.60 8.55 2.44
CA LEU A 691 21.87 9.75 1.68
C LEU A 691 21.61 10.99 2.54
N THR A 692 22.60 11.86 2.65
CA THR A 692 22.42 13.15 3.32
C THR A 692 21.92 14.19 2.31
N LEU A 693 20.78 14.79 2.59
CA LEU A 693 20.19 15.87 1.80
C LEU A 693 20.26 17.19 2.59
N THR A 694 20.67 18.28 1.94
CA THR A 694 20.76 19.59 2.59
C THR A 694 20.26 20.69 1.67
N LEU A 695 19.43 21.58 2.20
CA LEU A 695 18.94 22.74 1.49
C LEU A 695 20.05 23.80 1.38
N LEU A 696 20.33 24.31 0.17
CA LEU A 696 21.37 25.32 -0.05
C LEU A 696 20.85 26.76 -0.13
N ALA A 697 19.53 26.94 -0.30
CA ALA A 697 18.88 28.25 -0.27
C ALA A 697 17.42 28.11 0.22
N PRO A 698 16.81 29.18 0.78
CA PRO A 698 15.41 29.14 1.20
C PRO A 698 14.47 28.69 0.07
N ALA A 699 13.49 27.84 0.39
CA ALA A 699 12.53 27.32 -0.57
C ALA A 699 11.34 28.28 -0.73
N VAL A 700 11.07 28.74 -1.96
CA VAL A 700 9.95 29.63 -2.29
C VAL A 700 9.16 29.04 -3.45
N VAL A 701 7.83 29.11 -3.38
CA VAL A 701 6.95 28.62 -4.47
C VAL A 701 7.35 29.26 -5.81
N GLY A 702 7.58 28.40 -6.81
CA GLY A 702 7.93 28.79 -8.18
C GLY A 702 9.39 29.16 -8.40
N GLN A 703 10.25 29.13 -7.37
CA GLN A 703 11.68 29.44 -7.50
C GLN A 703 12.54 28.17 -7.47
N GLU A 704 13.60 28.16 -8.27
CA GLU A 704 14.60 27.07 -8.22
C GLU A 704 15.32 27.07 -6.89
N THR A 705 15.23 25.92 -6.20
CA THR A 705 15.78 25.70 -4.88
C THR A 705 16.89 24.65 -4.98
N PRO A 706 18.18 25.02 -4.81
CA PRO A 706 19.28 24.09 -4.86
C PRO A 706 19.32 23.19 -3.61
N VAL A 707 19.44 21.88 -3.83
CA VAL A 707 19.58 20.84 -2.82
C VAL A 707 20.92 20.14 -3.04
N GLN A 708 21.63 19.92 -1.95
CA GLN A 708 22.86 19.16 -1.91
C GLN A 708 22.57 17.71 -1.54
N VAL A 709 23.18 16.78 -2.27
CA VAL A 709 23.12 15.34 -1.98
C VAL A 709 24.54 14.84 -1.69
N VAL A 710 24.74 14.18 -0.56
CA VAL A 710 26.03 13.64 -0.12
C VAL A 710 25.89 12.17 0.23
N PHE A 711 26.82 11.36 -0.26
CA PHE A 711 26.98 9.96 0.15
C PHE A 711 28.43 9.51 -0.01
N GLN A 712 28.79 8.41 0.66
CA GLN A 712 30.08 7.74 0.50
C GLN A 712 29.84 6.28 0.11
N ASN A 713 30.57 5.80 -0.89
CA ASN A 713 30.51 4.39 -1.29
C ASN A 713 31.08 3.51 -0.16
N PRO A 714 30.28 2.62 0.46
CA PRO A 714 30.76 1.75 1.54
C PRO A 714 31.50 0.52 1.02
N LEU A 715 31.40 0.20 -0.27
CA LEU A 715 31.95 -1.02 -0.84
C LEU A 715 33.45 -0.88 -1.15
N PRO A 716 34.22 -1.97 -1.05
CA PRO A 716 35.62 -2.02 -1.48
C PRO A 716 35.77 -2.06 -3.02
N GLU A 717 34.68 -1.92 -3.77
CA GLU A 717 34.63 -1.90 -5.23
C GLU A 717 33.83 -0.70 -5.76
N PRO A 718 34.02 -0.28 -7.04
CA PRO A 718 33.30 0.85 -7.60
C PRO A 718 31.82 0.54 -7.88
N LEU A 719 30.93 1.45 -7.50
CA LEU A 719 29.53 1.44 -7.92
C LEU A 719 29.44 1.82 -9.40
N ARG A 720 28.66 1.08 -10.19
CA ARG A 720 28.44 1.31 -11.61
C ARG A 720 26.97 1.61 -11.90
N GLY A 721 26.74 2.45 -12.91
CA GLY A 721 25.39 2.82 -13.35
C GLY A 721 24.61 3.61 -12.32
N ALA A 722 25.29 4.35 -11.45
CA ALA A 722 24.67 4.95 -10.29
C ALA A 722 23.67 6.04 -10.72
N THR A 723 22.41 5.96 -10.28
CA THR A 723 21.31 6.84 -10.72
C THR A 723 20.55 7.41 -9.53
N LEU A 724 20.45 8.74 -9.47
CA LEU A 724 19.73 9.47 -8.43
C LEU A 724 18.31 9.83 -8.89
N ARG A 725 17.31 9.50 -8.06
CA ARG A 725 15.91 9.86 -8.23
C ARG A 725 15.45 10.72 -7.05
N MET A 726 14.59 11.70 -7.33
CA MET A 726 14.06 12.60 -6.32
C MET A 726 12.56 12.82 -6.55
N GLU A 727 11.77 12.77 -5.49
CA GLU A 727 10.32 13.02 -5.52
C GLU A 727 9.86 13.79 -4.28
N GLY A 728 8.80 14.58 -4.42
CA GLY A 728 8.15 15.22 -3.28
C GLY A 728 6.80 15.81 -3.66
N ALA A 729 5.79 15.59 -2.81
CA ALA A 729 4.45 16.10 -3.01
C ALA A 729 4.46 17.64 -3.11
N GLY A 730 3.90 18.18 -4.20
CA GLY A 730 3.92 19.61 -4.46
C GLY A 730 5.32 20.17 -4.73
N ILE A 731 6.28 19.35 -5.14
CA ILE A 731 7.63 19.74 -5.56
C ILE A 731 7.90 19.19 -6.95
N SER A 732 8.21 20.06 -7.92
CA SER A 732 8.70 19.62 -9.21
C SER A 732 10.16 19.20 -9.08
N CYS A 733 10.41 17.92 -9.32
CA CYS A 733 11.74 17.32 -9.25
C CYS A 733 12.32 17.11 -10.66
N PRO A 734 13.66 17.09 -10.78
CA PRO A 734 14.33 16.77 -12.04
C PRO A 734 14.06 15.33 -12.46
N LYS A 735 14.31 15.04 -13.74
CA LYS A 735 14.36 13.65 -14.22
C LYS A 735 15.49 12.87 -13.53
N PRO A 736 15.41 11.54 -13.47
CA PRO A 736 16.48 10.70 -12.93
C PRO A 736 17.85 11.08 -13.51
N PHE A 737 18.84 11.28 -12.62
CA PHE A 737 20.16 11.76 -12.96
C PHE A 737 21.17 10.60 -12.92
N ALA A 738 21.77 10.27 -14.06
CA ALA A 738 22.81 9.25 -14.15
C ALA A 738 24.17 9.86 -13.75
N MET A 739 24.73 9.37 -12.64
CA MET A 739 26.00 9.84 -12.07
C MET A 739 27.22 9.10 -12.65
N GLY A 740 27.00 7.94 -13.28
CA GLY A 740 28.07 7.11 -13.84
C GLY A 740 28.66 6.15 -12.81
N SER A 741 29.98 6.14 -12.65
CA SER A 741 30.68 5.27 -11.71
C SER A 741 31.24 6.05 -10.51
N VAL A 742 31.20 5.43 -9.34
CA VAL A 742 31.66 5.99 -8.07
C VAL A 742 32.68 5.03 -7.49
N GLY A 743 33.92 5.49 -7.30
CA GLY A 743 35.04 4.66 -6.86
C GLY A 743 34.83 4.04 -5.47
N ALA A 744 35.60 2.99 -5.16
CA ALA A 744 35.62 2.36 -3.84
C ALA A 744 35.95 3.41 -2.75
N GLY A 745 35.14 3.46 -1.68
CA GLY A 745 35.33 4.44 -0.59
C GLY A 745 35.10 5.92 -0.96
N GLN A 746 34.81 6.24 -2.23
CA GLN A 746 34.71 7.62 -2.72
C GLN A 746 33.49 8.33 -2.12
N ALA A 747 33.68 9.55 -1.63
CA ALA A 747 32.61 10.45 -1.25
C ALA A 747 32.15 11.30 -2.45
N VAL A 748 30.84 11.42 -2.62
CA VAL A 748 30.20 12.16 -3.71
C VAL A 748 29.37 13.29 -3.12
N ARG A 749 29.49 14.48 -3.71
CA ARG A 749 28.75 15.69 -3.35
C ARG A 749 28.13 16.31 -4.59
N LEU A 750 26.81 16.24 -4.70
CA LEU A 750 26.05 16.70 -5.86
C LEU A 750 25.18 17.89 -5.51
N ARG A 751 24.90 18.72 -6.51
CA ARG A 751 23.94 19.82 -6.42
C ARG A 751 22.84 19.59 -7.44
N GLN A 752 21.60 19.57 -6.96
CA GLN A 752 20.43 19.35 -7.78
C GLN A 752 19.35 20.38 -7.44
N ALA A 753 18.78 21.03 -8.44
CA ALA A 753 17.71 22.00 -8.24
C ALA A 753 16.33 21.32 -8.25
N VAL A 754 15.44 21.77 -7.36
CA VAL A 754 14.02 21.42 -7.32
C VAL A 754 13.16 22.70 -7.32
N VAL A 755 11.90 22.62 -7.77
CA VAL A 755 11.00 23.79 -7.79
C VAL A 755 9.74 23.50 -6.98
N PRO A 756 9.61 24.04 -5.75
CA PRO A 756 8.40 23.93 -4.97
C PRO A 756 7.18 24.54 -5.68
N GLN A 757 6.07 23.83 -5.69
CA GLN A 757 4.81 24.22 -6.33
C GLN A 757 3.72 24.59 -5.32
N ARG A 758 3.79 24.01 -4.11
CA ARG A 758 2.86 24.31 -3.00
C ARG A 758 3.62 24.85 -1.78
N PRO A 759 3.05 25.85 -1.07
CA PRO A 759 3.67 26.37 0.16
C PRO A 759 3.50 25.39 1.33
N GLY A 760 4.14 25.71 2.45
CA GLY A 760 4.07 24.96 3.71
C GLY A 760 5.17 23.91 3.86
N ARG A 761 5.05 23.08 4.91
CA ARG A 761 5.99 22.01 5.22
C ARG A 761 5.85 20.89 4.19
N ARG A 762 6.92 20.61 3.44
CA ARG A 762 7.00 19.56 2.41
C ARG A 762 8.18 18.64 2.70
N ARG A 763 8.16 17.45 2.11
CA ARG A 763 9.26 16.48 2.19
C ARG A 763 9.72 16.11 0.79
N LEU A 764 11.03 16.05 0.64
CA LEU A 764 11.73 15.61 -0.56
C LEU A 764 12.40 14.28 -0.22
N VAL A 765 12.09 13.25 -0.99
CA VAL A 765 12.64 11.91 -0.89
C VAL A 765 13.63 11.72 -2.03
N ALA A 766 14.82 11.19 -1.73
CA ALA A 766 15.80 10.80 -2.72
C ALA A 766 16.12 9.30 -2.60
N ALA A 767 16.36 8.67 -3.75
CA ALA A 767 16.83 7.29 -3.85
C ALA A 767 18.01 7.24 -4.82
N LEU A 768 19.12 6.63 -4.40
CA LEU A 768 20.31 6.41 -5.23
C LEU A 768 20.47 4.93 -5.51
N GLU A 769 20.35 4.52 -6.77
CA GLU A 769 20.49 3.14 -7.23
C GLU A 769 21.87 2.89 -7.83
N SER A 770 22.39 1.66 -7.70
CA SER A 770 23.57 1.17 -8.43
C SER A 770 23.48 -0.34 -8.66
N ALA A 771 24.36 -0.91 -9.48
CA ALA A 771 24.36 -2.35 -9.74
C ALA A 771 24.90 -3.20 -8.56
N GLN A 772 25.83 -2.65 -7.77
CA GLN A 772 26.53 -3.37 -6.69
C GLN A 772 25.88 -3.14 -5.31
N LEU A 773 25.19 -2.03 -5.15
CA LEU A 773 24.58 -1.62 -3.89
C LEU A 773 23.13 -1.28 -4.13
N GLY A 774 22.25 -1.90 -3.35
CA GLY A 774 20.83 -1.58 -3.30
C GLY A 774 20.59 -0.11 -2.97
N PRO A 775 19.38 0.41 -3.23
CA PRO A 775 19.20 1.84 -3.25
C PRO A 775 19.35 2.47 -1.87
N LEU A 776 20.18 3.51 -1.82
CA LEU A 776 20.34 4.35 -0.64
C LEU A 776 19.22 5.39 -0.62
N HIS A 777 18.66 5.64 0.55
CA HIS A 777 17.57 6.60 0.71
C HIS A 777 18.00 7.83 1.49
N GLY A 778 17.40 8.96 1.17
CA GLY A 778 17.53 10.19 1.94
C GLY A 778 16.22 10.94 1.97
N VAL A 779 15.98 11.69 3.04
CA VAL A 779 14.81 12.56 3.17
C VAL A 779 15.23 13.93 3.65
N LEU A 780 14.64 14.96 3.06
CA LEU A 780 14.79 16.35 3.46
C LEU A 780 13.41 16.95 3.71
N GLN A 781 13.23 17.51 4.89
CA GLN A 781 12.09 18.37 5.15
C GLN A 781 12.43 19.81 4.78
N LEU A 782 11.52 20.48 4.07
CA LEU A 782 11.65 21.88 3.69
C LEU A 782 10.37 22.64 4.02
N ASP A 783 10.52 23.85 4.55
CA ASP A 783 9.43 24.80 4.76
C ASP A 783 9.40 25.77 3.58
N VAL A 784 8.35 25.66 2.75
CA VAL A 784 8.22 26.42 1.50
C VAL A 784 7.42 27.70 1.75
N ALA A 785 8.06 28.84 1.52
CA ALA A 785 7.40 30.14 1.59
C ALA A 785 6.47 30.37 0.38
N PRO A 786 5.33 31.08 0.54
CA PRO A 786 4.47 31.45 -0.58
C PRO A 786 5.21 32.38 -1.55
N ALA A 787 4.80 32.37 -2.82
CA ALA A 787 5.37 33.27 -3.82
C ALA A 787 5.12 34.75 -3.41
N PRO A 788 6.10 35.65 -3.60
CA PRO A 788 5.92 37.07 -3.28
C PRO A 788 4.76 37.66 -4.10
N ALA A 789 3.85 38.36 -3.42
CA ALA A 789 2.68 38.99 -4.03
C ALA A 789 3.13 40.04 -5.05
N GLY A 790 3.02 39.73 -6.35
CA GLY A 790 3.44 40.64 -7.43
C GLY A 790 3.89 39.96 -8.73
N SER A 791 4.13 38.65 -8.74
CA SER A 791 4.50 37.91 -9.97
C SER A 791 3.33 37.07 -10.50
N THR A 792 2.31 37.70 -11.06
CA THR A 792 1.38 37.02 -11.98
C THR A 792 2.11 36.74 -13.30
N GLY A 793 3.00 35.75 -13.27
CA GLY A 793 3.69 35.23 -14.43
C GLY A 793 2.68 34.62 -15.40
N SER A 794 2.68 35.12 -16.64
CA SER A 794 2.04 34.45 -17.77
C SER A 794 2.54 33.00 -17.87
N PRO A 795 1.72 32.04 -18.35
CA PRO A 795 2.17 30.65 -18.50
C PRO A 795 3.41 30.59 -19.40
N PRO A 796 4.33 29.64 -19.16
CA PRO A 796 5.57 29.55 -19.92
C PRO A 796 5.24 29.38 -21.41
N ARG A 797 5.76 30.29 -22.24
CA ARG A 797 5.69 30.16 -23.70
C ARG A 797 6.36 28.85 -24.09
N ARG A 798 5.62 27.99 -24.82
CA ARG A 798 6.18 26.83 -25.51
C ARG A 798 7.48 27.22 -26.22
N PRO A 799 8.55 26.41 -26.15
CA PRO A 799 9.76 26.68 -26.92
C PRO A 799 9.38 26.75 -28.40
N ARG A 800 9.71 27.87 -29.05
CA ARG A 800 9.55 28.03 -30.50
C ARG A 800 10.31 26.87 -31.17
N ARG A 801 9.60 26.05 -31.94
CA ARG A 801 10.22 25.11 -32.88
C ARG A 801 11.20 25.91 -33.74
N ALA A 802 12.49 25.66 -33.57
CA ALA A 802 13.50 26.08 -34.53
C ALA A 802 13.10 25.47 -35.87
N ARG A 803 12.77 26.32 -36.86
CA ARG A 803 12.63 25.89 -38.25
C ARG A 803 13.99 25.32 -38.67
N ARG A 804 14.06 24.01 -38.84
CA ARG A 804 15.17 23.38 -39.58
C ARG A 804 15.19 24.02 -40.96
N ARG A 805 16.26 24.76 -41.27
CA ARG A 805 16.60 25.15 -42.64
C ARG A 805 16.80 23.85 -43.43
N ALA A 806 16.09 23.70 -44.55
CA ALA A 806 16.37 22.64 -45.51
C ALA A 806 17.77 22.85 -46.10
N PRO A 807 18.55 21.79 -46.36
CA PRO A 807 19.79 21.90 -47.12
C PRO A 807 19.48 22.19 -48.60
N PRO A 808 20.37 22.90 -49.32
CA PRO A 808 20.18 23.18 -50.74
C PRO A 808 20.35 21.90 -51.58
N PRO A 809 19.73 21.81 -52.76
CA PRO A 809 19.86 20.65 -53.63
C PRO A 809 21.28 20.57 -54.20
N ALA A 810 21.86 19.36 -54.20
CA ALA A 810 23.12 19.06 -54.84
C ALA A 810 22.98 19.24 -56.36
N GLY A 811 23.73 20.19 -56.91
CA GLY A 811 23.91 20.36 -58.35
C GLY A 811 24.83 19.28 -58.91
N SER A 812 24.44 18.78 -60.08
CA SER A 812 25.19 17.89 -60.95
C SER A 812 26.35 18.59 -61.66
N THR A 813 27.56 18.05 -61.55
CA THR A 813 28.69 18.15 -62.50
C THR A 813 29.59 16.95 -62.17
N GLY A 814 29.93 16.00 -63.05
CA GLY A 814 30.22 16.13 -64.47
C GLY A 814 31.64 16.66 -64.62
N GLY A 815 32.63 15.75 -64.72
CA GLY A 815 34.06 16.06 -64.85
C GLY A 815 34.93 15.18 -63.98
#